data_AF-A0A4Q7DY64-F1
#
_entry.id   AF-A0A4Q7DY64-F1
#
_cell.length_a   1.000
_cell.length_b   1.000
_cell.length_c   1.000
_cell.angle_alpha   90.00
_cell.angle_beta   90.00
_cell.angle_gamma   90.00
#
_symmetry.space_group_name_H-M   'P 1'
#
loop_
_entity.id
_entity.type
_entity.pdbx_description
1 polymer ?
#
loop_
_entity_poly.entity_id
_entity_poly.type
_entity_poly.pdbx_seq_one_letter_code
_entity_poly.pdbx_strand_id
1 'polypeptide(L)'
;MLKDGIYEQILNQEILDQLEKIDPKTRDYKLEQLNADDSRQLLTIYLSQVIRSGLHYLRDSFKSGEDKAALIAQIRLANSIVDQVALHTGEADYEDLQIMEQGEVLTSIYHKLTQSQQITPIRPQTSIVENALFTGSKNEPSMLSEIKKEIASSDQVDLLVSFIKWSAIRPLLGDLEAFCQKAGHQLRVIATTYTQATDYKAILTLSQLPNTTVKINYETDHARLHAKSYLFKRETGFSTAYIGSSNLSSAALTTGLEWNVKVTEQESFDIVNKFAVSFESYWNDPYFETFDPDQEDCRKKLQIELNRHKANTFHLETSIRPYNYQQEILDRLQAEREVYGHYRNLLVAATGVGKTVIAAFDFKRYLAEHPHARLLFVAHRQEILEQSLQKFREVLNDFNFGQLLVGQYKTDDVSQLFVSIQSFNSEKMADLLPSDYYDFIIIDEFHHAAAKSYQKLLSHFKPKILLGLTATPDRMDGQDILQYFDGNIAAEMLLGEAIDRQLLCPFQYFGVTDNVDYSGMKWSRGQYEVSELENVYTANDARAKLILRSLDKYSNNLEDIKGLGFCVSVKHAEFMAAAFNQAGIPSAALSGQTAQADRQQAKEDLTSGKLKFIFVVDLYNEGVDIPAVNTILFLRPTQSPTIFLQQLGRGLRLSPGKDCLTVLDFIGQANRHYNYEAKFKALTGPGHALPYEIRDGFPHLPAACYLELEPVAKKYILANLGQNAANKNGLTQRVKTFSEDTGLELNLANFLKVYDMSLYDFYHASGSRSLFRLKKWAGLITDDRDVENKVYQKFSSFFHIDSKRLLDYWLAYLKTPKEASNETERLMLGMLYYSFYKKKPAQLGFKDLHEGIRDFLKEDFVKEELMEVLRYRLSQLTVLPEANEYPFTCPLEVHCHYNVNQIMAAFDYFNQDQSPEFREGVKYFADKKTDIFLINLNKSEKDFSPSTMYEDYAINAQLFHWQSQSQDRPASPKIQRYIHQGETGNLISLFVREFKKQGNYTAAYTFLGNADYVSSAGERPVSFVWHLHQAIPASLLAKANKAIAL
;
A
#
# COMPACT_ATOMS: atom_id res chain seq x y z
N MET A 1 -40.25 -14.93 2.44
CA MET A 1 -40.75 -16.00 3.33
C MET A 1 -39.79 -16.13 4.48
N LEU A 2 -40.31 -16.09 5.71
CA LEU A 2 -39.54 -16.31 6.92
C LEU A 2 -38.91 -17.72 6.93
N LYS A 3 -37.65 -17.79 7.34
CA LYS A 3 -36.88 -19.04 7.49
C LYS A 3 -36.95 -19.54 8.93
N ASP A 4 -36.63 -20.80 9.17
CA ASP A 4 -36.56 -21.33 10.53
C ASP A 4 -35.35 -20.71 11.27
N GLY A 5 -35.55 -20.15 12.47
CA GLY A 5 -34.51 -19.43 13.20
C GLY A 5 -35.02 -18.63 14.42
N ILE A 6 -34.12 -17.86 15.05
CA ILE A 6 -34.44 -16.95 16.17
C ILE A 6 -34.66 -15.54 15.61
N TYR A 7 -35.72 -14.89 16.08
CA TYR A 7 -36.07 -13.52 15.69
C TYR A 7 -36.28 -12.68 16.94
N GLU A 8 -35.70 -11.49 16.96
CA GLU A 8 -35.94 -10.45 17.96
C GLU A 8 -36.30 -9.16 17.22
N GLN A 9 -37.52 -9.11 16.69
CA GLN A 9 -38.01 -8.01 15.85
C GLN A 9 -39.46 -7.66 16.16
N ILE A 10 -39.82 -6.39 15.95
CA ILE A 10 -41.19 -5.92 16.14
C ILE A 10 -42.09 -6.51 15.05
N LEU A 11 -43.24 -7.05 15.46
CA LEU A 11 -44.25 -7.53 14.54
C LEU A 11 -44.86 -6.35 13.77
N ASN A 12 -44.60 -6.30 12.47
CA ASN A 12 -45.19 -5.32 11.55
C ASN A 12 -46.15 -6.01 10.56
N GLN A 13 -46.84 -5.23 9.73
CA GLN A 13 -47.84 -5.78 8.80
C GLN A 13 -47.23 -6.78 7.79
N GLU A 14 -46.02 -6.52 7.32
CA GLU A 14 -45.35 -7.41 6.35
C GLU A 14 -45.01 -8.77 6.98
N ILE A 15 -44.48 -8.77 8.20
CA ILE A 15 -44.18 -10.01 8.94
C ILE A 15 -45.47 -10.75 9.24
N LEU A 16 -46.54 -10.04 9.60
CA LEU A 16 -47.85 -10.63 9.84
C LEU A 16 -48.39 -11.33 8.59
N ASP A 17 -48.36 -10.67 7.43
CA ASP A 17 -48.75 -11.25 6.14
C ASP A 17 -47.87 -12.46 5.75
N GLN A 18 -46.61 -12.50 6.19
CA GLN A 18 -45.72 -13.64 5.97
C GLN A 18 -46.00 -14.80 6.94
N LEU A 19 -46.33 -14.51 8.21
CA LEU A 19 -46.71 -15.50 9.21
C LEU A 19 -48.04 -16.17 8.84
N GLU A 20 -49.00 -15.44 8.27
CA GLU A 20 -50.28 -16.00 7.78
C GLU A 20 -50.09 -17.02 6.65
N LYS A 21 -48.97 -16.97 5.92
CA LYS A 21 -48.64 -17.90 4.84
C LYS A 21 -47.91 -19.15 5.32
N ILE A 22 -47.57 -19.22 6.61
CA ILE A 22 -46.90 -20.39 7.19
C ILE A 22 -47.94 -21.48 7.45
N ASP A 23 -47.70 -22.69 6.93
CA ASP A 23 -48.56 -23.84 7.22
C ASP A 23 -48.35 -24.28 8.69
N PRO A 24 -49.36 -24.13 9.57
CA PRO A 24 -49.26 -24.45 10.99
C PRO A 24 -49.06 -25.96 11.24
N LYS A 25 -49.21 -26.82 10.23
CA LYS A 25 -48.89 -28.26 10.35
C LYS A 25 -47.40 -28.55 10.23
N THR A 26 -46.63 -27.63 9.66
CA THR A 26 -45.21 -27.85 9.32
C THR A 26 -44.26 -26.95 10.10
N ARG A 27 -44.73 -25.82 10.63
CA ARG A 27 -43.92 -24.83 11.34
C ARG A 27 -44.73 -24.17 12.45
N ASP A 28 -44.04 -23.79 13.53
CA ASP A 28 -44.60 -23.11 14.71
C ASP A 28 -43.80 -21.83 15.01
N TYR A 29 -44.38 -20.86 15.72
CA TYR A 29 -43.74 -19.60 16.07
C TYR A 29 -44.13 -19.11 17.47
N LYS A 30 -43.25 -18.33 18.11
CA LYS A 30 -43.48 -17.74 19.44
C LYS A 30 -43.47 -16.21 19.36
N LEU A 31 -44.34 -15.58 20.13
CA LEU A 31 -44.44 -14.12 20.26
C LEU A 31 -44.35 -13.75 21.75
N GLU A 32 -43.62 -12.68 22.04
CA GLU A 32 -43.54 -12.05 23.37
C GLU A 32 -44.19 -10.66 23.32
N GLN A 33 -44.81 -10.23 24.42
CA GLN A 33 -45.39 -8.89 24.51
C GLN A 33 -44.31 -7.85 24.85
N LEU A 34 -44.40 -6.66 24.26
CA LEU A 34 -43.50 -5.55 24.57
C LEU A 34 -43.73 -5.07 26.02
N ASN A 35 -42.69 -5.12 26.83
CA ASN A 35 -42.66 -4.53 28.18
C ASN A 35 -42.52 -3.00 28.10
N ALA A 36 -43.22 -2.26 28.95
CA ALA A 36 -43.15 -0.79 28.99
C ALA A 36 -41.72 -0.28 29.20
N ASP A 37 -40.95 -0.93 30.09
CA ASP A 37 -39.60 -0.48 30.45
C ASP A 37 -38.56 -0.74 29.35
N ASP A 38 -38.68 -1.85 28.60
CA ASP A 38 -37.72 -2.25 27.55
C ASP A 38 -38.15 -1.79 26.12
N SER A 39 -39.43 -1.41 25.95
CA SER A 39 -40.00 -1.06 24.65
C SER A 39 -39.30 0.11 23.96
N ARG A 40 -38.75 1.07 24.74
CA ARG A 40 -38.10 2.27 24.20
C ARG A 40 -36.95 1.90 23.26
N GLN A 41 -36.05 1.00 23.68
CA GLN A 41 -34.87 0.66 22.89
C GLN A 41 -35.24 -0.12 21.62
N LEU A 42 -36.12 -1.11 21.72
CA LEU A 42 -36.60 -1.89 20.57
C LEU A 42 -37.33 -1.02 19.55
N LEU A 43 -38.19 -0.10 20.00
CA LEU A 43 -38.91 0.83 19.13
C LEU A 43 -37.95 1.82 18.44
N THR A 44 -36.95 2.34 19.16
CA THR A 44 -35.92 3.21 18.57
C THR A 44 -35.11 2.48 17.49
N ILE A 45 -34.68 1.23 17.74
CA ILE A 45 -33.94 0.43 16.74
C ILE A 45 -34.80 0.21 15.50
N TYR A 46 -36.08 -0.17 15.67
CA TYR A 46 -37.01 -0.37 14.56
C TYR A 46 -37.25 0.92 13.76
N LEU A 47 -37.54 2.05 14.43
CA LEU A 47 -37.72 3.34 13.76
C LEU A 47 -36.46 3.78 13.03
N SER A 48 -35.27 3.57 13.62
CA SER A 48 -34.00 3.88 12.96
C SER A 48 -33.84 3.10 11.65
N GLN A 49 -34.23 1.82 11.60
CA GLN A 49 -34.20 1.02 10.38
C GLN A 49 -35.15 1.58 9.31
N VAL A 50 -36.38 1.93 9.70
CA VAL A 50 -37.39 2.50 8.80
C VAL A 50 -36.94 3.86 8.25
N ILE A 51 -36.44 4.75 9.11
CA ILE A 51 -35.95 6.08 8.72
C ILE A 51 -34.75 5.95 7.80
N ARG A 52 -33.79 5.07 8.10
CA ARG A 52 -32.61 4.83 7.23
C ARG A 52 -33.03 4.36 5.84
N SER A 53 -33.96 3.41 5.75
CA SER A 53 -34.51 2.94 4.48
C SER A 53 -35.23 4.07 3.72
N GLY A 54 -36.01 4.90 4.42
CA GLY A 54 -36.70 6.05 3.84
C GLY A 54 -35.74 7.11 3.29
N LEU A 55 -34.70 7.48 4.05
CA LEU A 55 -33.67 8.43 3.62
C LEU A 55 -32.90 7.92 2.41
N HIS A 56 -32.56 6.62 2.39
CA HIS A 56 -31.90 5.99 1.26
C HIS A 56 -32.77 6.01 0.00
N TYR A 57 -34.05 5.62 0.12
CA TYR A 57 -35.01 5.67 -0.98
C TYR A 57 -35.13 7.09 -1.54
N LEU A 58 -35.21 8.07 -0.65
CA LEU A 58 -35.38 9.46 -1.02
C LEU A 58 -34.14 9.97 -1.75
N ARG A 59 -32.92 9.63 -1.31
CA ARG A 59 -31.67 9.91 -2.02
C ARG A 59 -31.67 9.33 -3.45
N ASP A 60 -32.07 8.08 -3.59
CA ASP A 60 -32.08 7.36 -4.88
C ASP A 60 -33.18 7.84 -5.83
N SER A 61 -34.19 8.53 -5.32
CA SER A 61 -35.26 9.12 -6.15
C SER A 61 -34.80 10.34 -6.97
N PHE A 62 -33.65 10.94 -6.64
CA PHE A 62 -33.06 12.07 -7.37
C PHE A 62 -32.03 11.60 -8.41
N LYS A 63 -31.84 12.39 -9.47
CA LYS A 63 -30.90 12.05 -10.54
C LYS A 63 -29.45 12.27 -10.11
N SER A 64 -28.53 11.49 -10.69
CA SER A 64 -27.09 11.69 -10.53
C SER A 64 -26.68 13.12 -10.97
N GLY A 65 -26.23 13.94 -10.00
CA GLY A 65 -25.91 15.36 -10.21
C GLY A 65 -26.85 16.34 -9.49
N GLU A 66 -27.94 15.86 -8.89
CA GLU A 66 -28.88 16.64 -8.06
C GLU A 66 -28.63 16.43 -6.55
N ASP A 67 -27.39 16.13 -6.16
CA ASP A 67 -27.03 15.74 -4.79
C ASP A 67 -27.50 16.74 -3.73
N LYS A 68 -27.49 18.03 -4.06
CA LYS A 68 -27.99 19.10 -3.17
C LYS A 68 -29.51 19.04 -2.97
N ALA A 69 -30.27 18.75 -4.01
CA ALA A 69 -31.72 18.61 -3.90
C ALA A 69 -32.10 17.34 -3.13
N ALA A 70 -31.37 16.25 -3.36
CA ALA A 70 -31.51 15.00 -2.61
C ALA A 70 -31.22 15.19 -1.12
N LEU A 71 -30.18 15.96 -0.78
CA LEU A 71 -29.84 16.29 0.60
C LEU A 71 -30.93 17.15 1.27
N ILE A 72 -31.40 18.21 0.62
CA ILE A 72 -32.48 19.07 1.16
C ILE A 72 -33.75 18.25 1.42
N ALA A 73 -34.10 17.35 0.50
CA ALA A 73 -35.28 16.52 0.66
C ALA A 73 -35.14 15.54 1.84
N GLN A 74 -33.94 15.00 2.10
CA GLN A 74 -33.64 14.18 3.28
C GLN A 74 -33.75 15.01 4.57
N ILE A 75 -33.22 16.23 4.58
CA ILE A 75 -33.33 17.16 5.72
C ILE A 75 -34.79 17.46 6.05
N ARG A 76 -35.63 17.69 5.04
CA ARG A 76 -37.06 17.95 5.24
C ARG A 76 -37.81 16.75 5.81
N LEU A 77 -37.46 15.53 5.40
CA LEU A 77 -38.02 14.32 6.00
C LEU A 77 -37.58 14.16 7.46
N ALA A 78 -36.33 14.46 7.78
CA ALA A 78 -35.85 14.43 9.17
C ALA A 78 -36.58 15.47 10.03
N ASN A 79 -36.72 16.71 9.55
CA ASN A 79 -37.43 17.78 10.26
C ASN A 79 -38.91 17.46 10.46
N SER A 80 -39.58 16.83 9.49
CA SER A 80 -40.98 16.44 9.68
C SER A 80 -41.15 15.39 10.79
N ILE A 81 -40.14 14.54 11.02
CA ILE A 81 -40.13 13.61 12.16
C ILE A 81 -39.92 14.38 13.47
N VAL A 82 -38.98 15.33 13.49
CA VAL A 82 -38.76 16.21 14.66
C VAL A 82 -40.04 16.97 15.04
N ASP A 83 -40.75 17.51 14.06
CA ASP A 83 -42.03 18.21 14.27
C ASP A 83 -43.09 17.27 14.86
N GLN A 84 -43.15 16.02 14.41
CA GLN A 84 -44.05 15.03 15.01
C GLN A 84 -43.66 14.69 16.44
N VAL A 85 -42.37 14.62 16.76
CA VAL A 85 -41.91 14.41 18.14
C VAL A 85 -42.34 15.57 19.02
N ALA A 86 -42.02 16.82 18.62
CA ALA A 86 -42.41 18.03 19.36
C ALA A 86 -43.92 18.10 19.62
N LEU A 87 -44.73 17.79 18.60
CA LEU A 87 -46.20 17.78 18.70
C LEU A 87 -46.72 16.77 19.73
N HIS A 88 -46.13 15.57 19.79
CA HIS A 88 -46.63 14.48 20.65
C HIS A 88 -46.02 14.49 22.06
N THR A 89 -44.82 15.03 22.24
CA THR A 89 -44.21 15.22 23.58
C THR A 89 -44.78 16.46 24.27
N GLY A 90 -45.22 17.46 23.52
CA GLY A 90 -45.67 18.75 24.06
C GLY A 90 -44.53 19.63 24.57
N GLU A 91 -43.28 19.27 24.26
CA GLU A 91 -42.06 19.96 24.68
C GLU A 91 -41.56 20.87 23.55
N ALA A 92 -41.61 22.18 23.77
CA ALA A 92 -41.25 23.18 22.76
C ALA A 92 -39.76 23.12 22.36
N ASP A 93 -38.88 22.65 23.25
CA ASP A 93 -37.44 22.57 23.03
C ASP A 93 -37.06 21.66 21.84
N TYR A 94 -37.95 20.75 21.41
CA TYR A 94 -37.70 19.93 20.22
C TYR A 94 -37.79 20.73 18.91
N GLU A 95 -38.50 21.87 18.88
CA GLU A 95 -38.54 22.74 17.70
C GLU A 95 -37.15 23.34 17.40
N ASP A 96 -36.33 23.57 18.44
CA ASP A 96 -34.96 24.07 18.30
C ASP A 96 -33.98 23.02 17.75
N LEU A 97 -34.39 21.75 17.66
CA LEU A 97 -33.58 20.63 17.13
C LEU A 97 -33.74 20.41 15.62
N GLN A 98 -34.42 21.32 14.92
CA GLN A 98 -34.55 21.27 13.46
C GLN A 98 -33.20 21.42 12.75
N ILE A 99 -33.01 20.61 11.70
CA ILE A 99 -31.82 20.63 10.86
C ILE A 99 -31.94 21.76 9.83
N MET A 100 -30.89 22.58 9.75
CA MET A 100 -30.79 23.70 8.80
C MET A 100 -30.66 23.21 7.34
N GLU A 101 -31.39 23.83 6.39
CA GLU A 101 -31.43 23.40 4.98
C GLU A 101 -30.07 23.48 4.23
N GLN A 102 -29.06 24.12 4.83
CA GLN A 102 -27.69 24.16 4.33
C GLN A 102 -27.01 22.78 4.42
N GLY A 103 -27.46 21.89 5.29
CA GLY A 103 -26.92 20.53 5.43
C GLY A 103 -25.47 20.47 5.88
N GLU A 104 -25.08 21.41 6.74
CA GLU A 104 -23.71 21.52 7.26
C GLU A 104 -23.58 20.79 8.60
N VAL A 105 -22.44 20.15 8.82
CA VAL A 105 -22.10 19.51 10.09
C VAL A 105 -21.09 20.39 10.82
N LEU A 106 -21.39 20.75 12.06
CA LEU A 106 -20.43 21.41 12.92
C LEU A 106 -19.31 20.41 13.27
N THR A 107 -18.14 20.61 12.68
CA THR A 107 -17.01 19.69 12.86
C THR A 107 -16.05 20.12 13.95
N SER A 108 -16.00 21.42 14.27
CA SER A 108 -15.06 21.98 15.24
C SER A 108 -15.32 23.45 15.57
N ILE A 109 -14.88 23.90 16.76
CA ILE A 109 -14.89 25.30 17.21
C ILE A 109 -13.49 25.63 17.76
N TYR A 110 -12.92 26.78 17.38
CA TYR A 110 -11.64 27.27 17.91
C TYR A 110 -11.65 28.76 18.17
N HIS A 111 -10.83 29.18 19.13
CA HIS A 111 -10.52 30.59 19.31
C HIS A 111 -9.66 31.11 18.14
N LYS A 112 -10.11 32.19 17.53
CA LYS A 112 -9.38 32.87 16.47
C LYS A 112 -8.17 33.58 17.07
N LEU A 113 -6.99 32.97 16.97
CA LEU A 113 -5.72 33.68 17.20
C LEU A 113 -5.49 34.68 16.05
N THR A 114 -4.69 35.71 16.30
CA THR A 114 -4.40 36.86 15.40
C THR A 114 -4.10 36.44 13.94
N GLN A 115 -4.29 37.36 12.99
CA GLN A 115 -4.41 37.19 11.51
C GLN A 115 -3.38 36.30 10.75
N SER A 116 -2.45 35.61 11.39
CA SER A 116 -1.35 34.86 10.75
C SER A 116 -1.22 33.38 11.14
N GLN A 117 -2.10 32.80 11.98
CA GLN A 117 -2.10 31.36 12.26
C GLN A 117 -3.49 30.74 11.98
N GLN A 118 -3.64 30.10 10.83
CA GLN A 118 -4.74 29.15 10.60
C GLN A 118 -4.45 27.89 11.42
N ILE A 119 -5.21 27.67 12.50
CA ILE A 119 -5.22 26.39 13.21
C ILE A 119 -6.08 25.43 12.39
N THR A 120 -5.49 24.35 11.91
CA THR A 120 -6.25 23.25 11.31
C THR A 120 -6.64 22.26 12.42
N PRO A 121 -7.93 21.96 12.63
CA PRO A 121 -8.37 20.94 13.58
C PRO A 121 -7.80 19.57 13.26
N ILE A 122 -7.27 18.88 14.27
CA ILE A 122 -6.94 17.46 14.17
C ILE A 122 -8.16 16.65 14.61
N ARG A 123 -8.64 15.75 13.75
CA ARG A 123 -9.74 14.82 14.03
C ARG A 123 -9.37 13.40 13.63
N PRO A 124 -9.93 12.37 14.28
CA PRO A 124 -9.80 10.96 13.86
C PRO A 124 -10.28 10.75 12.42
N GLN A 125 -9.76 9.74 11.72
CA GLN A 125 -10.15 9.41 10.34
C GLN A 125 -11.52 8.73 10.29
N THR A 126 -11.83 7.92 11.30
CA THR A 126 -13.15 7.33 11.47
C THR A 126 -14.08 8.32 12.15
N SER A 127 -15.39 8.16 11.92
CA SER A 127 -16.41 8.99 12.56
C SER A 127 -16.26 8.99 14.09
N ILE A 128 -16.55 10.13 14.71
CA ILE A 128 -16.70 10.24 16.17
C ILE A 128 -18.16 10.09 16.61
N VAL A 129 -19.06 9.86 15.64
CA VAL A 129 -20.49 9.65 15.86
C VAL A 129 -20.84 8.19 15.62
N GLU A 130 -20.28 7.56 14.60
CA GLU A 130 -20.54 6.16 14.25
C GLU A 130 -19.50 5.22 14.87
N ASN A 131 -19.94 4.06 15.36
CA ASN A 131 -19.10 2.96 15.78
C ASN A 131 -18.28 2.40 14.60
N ALA A 132 -17.12 1.82 14.90
CA ALA A 132 -16.26 1.23 13.88
C ALA A 132 -15.55 -0.04 14.39
N LEU A 133 -15.27 -0.98 13.51
CA LEU A 133 -14.46 -2.16 13.80
C LEU A 133 -13.08 -2.01 13.18
N PHE A 134 -12.05 -2.31 13.96
CA PHE A 134 -10.66 -2.38 13.55
C PHE A 134 -10.21 -3.83 13.63
N THR A 135 -9.79 -4.40 12.51
CA THR A 135 -9.34 -5.80 12.37
C THR A 135 -7.86 -5.91 12.00
N GLY A 136 -7.19 -4.77 11.75
CA GLY A 136 -5.81 -4.73 11.28
C GLY A 136 -5.68 -4.96 9.77
N SER A 137 -6.77 -4.76 9.02
CA SER A 137 -6.79 -4.89 7.56
C SER A 137 -6.04 -3.73 6.88
N LYS A 138 -5.43 -3.98 5.71
CA LYS A 138 -4.60 -2.99 4.99
C LYS A 138 -5.35 -1.73 4.54
N ASN A 139 -6.69 -1.78 4.48
CA ASN A 139 -7.51 -0.68 3.99
C ASN A 139 -8.21 0.08 5.13
N GLU A 140 -8.09 -0.35 6.38
CA GLU A 140 -8.55 0.40 7.55
C GLU A 140 -7.51 1.44 7.98
N PRO A 141 -7.93 2.56 8.60
CA PRO A 141 -7.01 3.42 9.34
C PRO A 141 -6.19 2.59 10.33
N SER A 142 -4.87 2.72 10.28
CA SER A 142 -4.02 2.12 11.31
C SER A 142 -4.48 2.58 12.68
N MET A 143 -4.68 1.63 13.61
CA MET A 143 -5.09 1.93 14.99
C MET A 143 -4.13 2.93 15.64
N LEU A 144 -2.83 2.85 15.33
CA LEU A 144 -1.83 3.81 15.78
C LEU A 144 -2.12 5.24 15.28
N SER A 145 -2.39 5.41 13.97
CA SER A 145 -2.72 6.71 13.37
C SER A 145 -3.99 7.30 13.98
N GLU A 146 -4.98 6.44 14.22
CA GLU A 146 -6.25 6.83 14.82
C GLU A 146 -6.07 7.27 16.28
N ILE A 147 -5.37 6.47 17.10
CA ILE A 147 -5.08 6.81 18.49
C ILE A 147 -4.32 8.13 18.60
N LYS A 148 -3.36 8.43 17.71
CA LYS A 148 -2.68 9.74 17.70
C LYS A 148 -3.66 10.91 17.55
N LYS A 149 -4.61 10.78 16.62
CA LYS A 149 -5.64 11.79 16.37
C LYS A 149 -6.65 11.88 17.51
N GLU A 150 -6.99 10.75 18.13
CA GLU A 150 -7.84 10.67 19.32
C GLU A 150 -7.16 11.37 20.51
N ILE A 151 -5.86 11.13 20.77
CA ILE A 151 -5.06 11.85 21.78
C ILE A 151 -5.06 13.35 21.50
N ALA A 152 -4.75 13.76 20.26
CA ALA A 152 -4.65 15.18 19.91
C ALA A 152 -5.96 15.96 20.07
N SER A 153 -7.11 15.27 19.98
CA SER A 153 -8.46 15.85 19.95
C SER A 153 -9.31 15.58 21.20
N SER A 154 -8.74 14.94 22.22
CA SER A 154 -9.41 14.69 23.51
C SER A 154 -8.95 15.66 24.58
N ASP A 155 -9.72 15.71 25.66
CA ASP A 155 -9.41 16.50 26.86
C ASP A 155 -8.79 15.61 27.93
N GLN A 156 -9.22 14.35 28.03
CA GLN A 156 -8.67 13.35 28.96
C GLN A 156 -8.49 12.01 28.26
N VAL A 157 -7.37 11.35 28.56
CA VAL A 157 -7.02 10.02 28.02
C VAL A 157 -6.87 9.02 29.16
N ASP A 158 -7.67 7.96 29.11
CA ASP A 158 -7.68 6.87 30.08
C ASP A 158 -7.23 5.57 29.38
N LEU A 159 -6.06 5.05 29.75
CA LEU A 159 -5.46 3.83 29.19
C LEU A 159 -5.53 2.69 30.21
N LEU A 160 -6.22 1.60 29.86
CA LEU A 160 -6.32 0.39 30.68
C LEU A 160 -5.81 -0.80 29.88
N VAL A 161 -4.57 -1.22 30.15
CA VAL A 161 -3.88 -2.23 29.35
C VAL A 161 -3.11 -3.23 30.21
N SER A 162 -3.04 -4.47 29.74
CA SER A 162 -2.33 -5.52 30.47
C SER A 162 -0.81 -5.38 30.43
N PHE A 163 -0.23 -4.88 29.33
CA PHE A 163 1.19 -4.57 29.22
C PHE A 163 1.48 -3.41 28.25
N ILE A 164 2.66 -2.79 28.42
CA ILE A 164 3.10 -1.63 27.63
C ILE A 164 4.53 -1.84 27.11
N LYS A 165 4.71 -1.81 25.78
CA LYS A 165 6.03 -1.88 25.12
C LYS A 165 6.53 -0.50 24.74
N TRP A 166 7.85 -0.29 24.83
CA TRP A 166 8.49 0.95 24.36
C TRP A 166 8.30 1.16 22.87
N SER A 167 8.23 0.06 22.10
CA SER A 167 7.96 0.10 20.66
C SER A 167 6.62 0.74 20.30
N ALA A 168 5.61 0.71 21.19
CA ALA A 168 4.32 1.39 21.00
C ALA A 168 4.29 2.82 21.53
N ILE A 169 4.95 3.08 22.67
CA ILE A 169 4.97 4.42 23.28
C ILE A 169 5.80 5.38 22.45
N ARG A 170 6.93 4.93 21.88
CA ARG A 170 7.83 5.79 21.10
C ARG A 170 7.13 6.52 19.95
N PRO A 171 6.32 5.85 19.09
CA PRO A 171 5.52 6.55 18.08
C PRO A 171 4.51 7.56 18.65
N LEU A 172 3.95 7.33 19.84
CA LEU A 172 2.92 8.18 20.46
C LEU A 172 3.50 9.34 21.29
N LEU A 173 4.81 9.30 21.59
CA LEU A 173 5.42 10.17 22.61
C LEU A 173 5.26 11.65 22.30
N GLY A 174 5.49 12.08 21.06
CA GLY A 174 5.35 13.49 20.68
C GLY A 174 3.91 14.00 20.82
N ASP A 175 2.92 13.17 20.49
CA ASP A 175 1.50 13.49 20.62
C ASP A 175 1.07 13.53 22.10
N LEU A 176 1.57 12.59 22.92
CA LEU A 176 1.33 12.55 24.36
C LEU A 176 1.99 13.74 25.09
N GLU A 177 3.23 14.10 24.74
CA GLU A 177 3.92 15.28 25.28
C GLU A 177 3.13 16.56 24.97
N ALA A 178 2.71 16.74 23.71
CA ALA A 178 1.92 17.89 23.30
C ALA A 178 0.55 17.94 23.98
N PHE A 179 -0.09 16.78 24.19
CA PHE A 179 -1.35 16.67 24.92
C PHE A 179 -1.18 17.04 26.40
N CYS A 180 -0.20 16.44 27.07
CA CYS A 180 0.04 16.60 28.50
C CYS A 180 0.46 18.03 28.90
N GLN A 181 1.05 18.79 27.97
CA GLN A 181 1.44 20.19 28.19
C GLN A 181 0.24 21.17 28.20
N LYS A 182 -0.91 20.78 27.67
CA LYS A 182 -2.09 21.65 27.63
C LYS A 182 -2.75 21.74 29.00
N ALA A 183 -3.15 22.95 29.40
CA ALA A 183 -3.83 23.17 30.66
C ALA A 183 -5.22 22.51 30.66
N GLY A 184 -5.56 21.79 31.74
CA GLY A 184 -6.82 21.06 31.87
C GLY A 184 -6.80 19.63 31.31
N HIS A 185 -5.76 19.25 30.56
CA HIS A 185 -5.63 17.90 30.00
C HIS A 185 -5.02 16.93 31.02
N GLN A 186 -5.47 15.68 31.01
CA GLN A 186 -4.99 14.64 31.93
C GLN A 186 -4.79 13.29 31.22
N LEU A 187 -3.66 12.63 31.52
CA LEU A 187 -3.37 11.26 31.10
C LEU A 187 -3.38 10.31 32.30
N ARG A 188 -4.23 9.28 32.26
CA ARG A 188 -4.35 8.27 33.32
C ARG A 188 -4.06 6.88 32.75
N VAL A 189 -3.08 6.19 33.32
CA VAL A 189 -2.64 4.87 32.81
C VAL A 189 -2.73 3.83 33.91
N ILE A 190 -3.41 2.73 33.64
CA ILE A 190 -3.42 1.51 34.47
C ILE A 190 -2.70 0.41 33.70
N ALA A 191 -1.69 -0.19 34.32
CA ALA A 191 -0.92 -1.32 33.78
C ALA A 191 -0.71 -2.45 34.80
N THR A 192 -0.28 -3.63 34.32
CA THR A 192 0.08 -4.77 35.18
C THR A 192 1.48 -5.28 34.88
N THR A 193 2.13 -5.91 35.86
CA THR A 193 3.42 -6.61 35.67
C THR A 193 3.27 -8.12 35.45
N TYR A 194 2.04 -8.66 35.54
CA TYR A 194 1.73 -10.10 35.48
C TYR A 194 2.36 -10.84 34.30
N THR A 195 2.28 -10.26 33.10
CA THR A 195 2.80 -10.89 31.87
C THR A 195 4.32 -10.76 31.70
N GLN A 196 4.99 -9.96 32.53
CA GLN A 196 6.41 -9.59 32.42
C GLN A 196 6.81 -9.04 31.03
N ALA A 197 5.82 -8.65 30.22
CA ALA A 197 6.02 -8.11 28.88
C ALA A 197 6.13 -6.58 28.87
N THR A 198 5.89 -5.89 29.98
CA THR A 198 5.98 -4.43 30.05
C THR A 198 7.45 -3.97 30.04
N ASP A 199 7.78 -2.98 29.20
CA ASP A 199 9.12 -2.41 29.15
C ASP A 199 9.29 -1.32 30.23
N TYR A 200 10.33 -1.44 31.05
CA TYR A 200 10.62 -0.47 32.13
C TYR A 200 10.71 0.98 31.62
N LYS A 201 11.40 1.19 30.49
CA LYS A 201 11.55 2.52 29.87
C LYS A 201 10.20 3.16 29.52
N ALA A 202 9.22 2.36 29.08
CA ALA A 202 7.90 2.87 28.70
C ALA A 202 7.15 3.45 29.90
N ILE A 203 7.13 2.75 31.02
CA ILE A 203 6.50 3.22 32.26
C ILE A 203 7.20 4.48 32.77
N LEU A 204 8.54 4.46 32.82
CA LEU A 204 9.32 5.60 33.29
C LEU A 204 9.03 6.86 32.47
N THR A 205 9.08 6.76 31.14
CA THR A 205 8.82 7.91 30.26
C THR A 205 7.40 8.44 30.41
N LEU A 206 6.38 7.56 30.46
CA LEU A 206 4.99 8.00 30.65
C LEU A 206 4.81 8.73 31.99
N SER A 207 5.39 8.19 33.08
CA SER A 207 5.27 8.80 34.40
C SER A 207 5.98 10.15 34.56
N GLN A 208 6.91 10.49 33.65
CA GLN A 208 7.62 11.76 33.64
C GLN A 208 6.87 12.86 32.87
N LEU A 209 5.80 12.52 32.14
CA LEU A 209 5.00 13.51 31.43
C LEU A 209 4.22 14.39 32.42
N PRO A 210 4.04 15.70 32.13
CA PRO A 210 3.20 16.56 32.97
C PRO A 210 1.75 16.05 33.00
N ASN A 211 1.01 16.35 34.06
CA ASN A 211 -0.41 15.97 34.20
C ASN A 211 -0.71 14.47 33.95
N THR A 212 0.27 13.61 34.18
CA THR A 212 0.16 12.16 33.97
C THR A 212 0.20 11.41 35.28
N THR A 213 -0.62 10.38 35.42
CA THR A 213 -0.57 9.45 36.55
C THR A 213 -0.58 8.02 36.03
N VAL A 214 0.38 7.23 36.48
CA VAL A 214 0.52 5.81 36.13
C VAL A 214 0.30 4.98 37.39
N LYS A 215 -0.65 4.03 37.34
CA LYS A 215 -0.89 3.05 38.39
C LYS A 215 -0.57 1.65 37.90
N ILE A 216 0.08 0.86 38.75
CA ILE A 216 0.58 -0.47 38.42
C ILE A 216 0.08 -1.46 39.47
N ASN A 217 -0.52 -2.56 39.00
CA ASN A 217 -0.74 -3.72 39.85
C ASN A 217 0.48 -4.67 39.75
N TYR A 218 1.12 -4.89 40.90
CA TYR A 218 2.32 -5.73 41.06
C TYR A 218 2.01 -7.18 41.49
N GLU A 219 0.77 -7.47 41.91
CA GLU A 219 0.39 -8.81 42.41
C GLU A 219 0.15 -9.79 41.24
N THR A 220 0.75 -10.98 41.33
CA THR A 220 0.62 -12.04 40.33
C THR A 220 -0.57 -12.99 40.57
N ASP A 221 -1.12 -13.01 41.78
CA ASP A 221 -2.05 -14.05 42.24
C ASP A 221 -3.51 -13.61 42.41
N HIS A 222 -3.79 -12.29 42.52
CA HIS A 222 -5.15 -11.77 42.67
C HIS A 222 -5.55 -10.86 41.50
N ALA A 223 -6.67 -11.23 40.84
CA ALA A 223 -7.32 -10.57 39.71
C ALA A 223 -6.47 -10.45 38.42
N ARG A 224 -6.67 -11.39 37.49
CA ARG A 224 -6.13 -11.34 36.12
C ARG A 224 -6.78 -10.21 35.31
N LEU A 225 -6.30 -8.98 35.48
CA LEU A 225 -6.69 -7.86 34.62
C LEU A 225 -6.08 -8.06 33.22
N HIS A 226 -6.86 -8.63 32.30
CA HIS A 226 -6.53 -8.74 30.88
C HIS A 226 -7.33 -7.75 30.01
N ALA A 227 -7.74 -6.63 30.60
CA ALA A 227 -8.39 -5.53 29.91
C ALA A 227 -7.43 -4.84 28.94
N LYS A 228 -7.98 -4.41 27.81
CA LYS A 228 -7.25 -3.85 26.66
C LYS A 228 -8.16 -2.82 26.04
N SER A 229 -8.02 -1.61 26.54
CA SER A 229 -9.00 -0.59 26.27
C SER A 229 -8.50 0.81 26.50
N TYR A 230 -9.03 1.72 25.70
CA TYR A 230 -8.59 3.09 25.59
C TYR A 230 -9.82 3.99 25.56
N LEU A 231 -9.88 4.99 26.42
CA LEU A 231 -10.98 5.95 26.44
C LEU A 231 -10.43 7.36 26.23
N PHE A 232 -11.01 8.05 25.26
CA PHE A 232 -10.69 9.41 24.87
C PHE A 232 -11.91 10.27 25.20
N LYS A 233 -11.88 10.93 26.35
CA LYS A 233 -12.99 11.76 26.84
C LYS A 233 -12.92 13.15 26.23
N ARG A 234 -14.10 13.65 25.88
CA ARG A 234 -14.28 15.02 25.39
C ARG A 234 -15.38 15.71 26.18
N GLU A 235 -15.13 16.93 26.64
CA GLU A 235 -16.16 17.74 27.32
C GLU A 235 -17.33 18.10 26.40
N THR A 236 -17.15 17.94 25.09
CA THR A 236 -18.18 18.16 24.07
C THR A 236 -19.25 17.06 24.00
N GLY A 237 -19.09 15.94 24.72
CA GLY A 237 -20.01 14.78 24.65
C GLY A 237 -19.79 13.88 23.42
N PHE A 238 -18.65 14.02 22.74
CA PHE A 238 -18.25 13.15 21.61
C PHE A 238 -17.09 12.23 22.01
N SER A 239 -17.16 11.65 23.21
CA SER A 239 -16.13 10.73 23.70
C SER A 239 -16.13 9.43 22.89
N THR A 240 -14.98 8.79 22.83
CA THR A 240 -14.77 7.54 22.09
C THR A 240 -14.02 6.56 22.96
N ALA A 241 -14.41 5.28 22.90
CA ALA A 241 -13.69 4.20 23.57
C ALA A 241 -13.34 3.09 22.57
N TYR A 242 -12.18 2.49 22.76
CA TYR A 242 -11.70 1.36 21.98
C TYR A 242 -11.59 0.16 22.91
N ILE A 243 -12.26 -0.93 22.56
CA ILE A 243 -12.35 -2.14 23.38
C ILE A 243 -12.00 -3.34 22.48
N GLY A 244 -11.01 -4.14 22.89
CA GLY A 244 -10.61 -5.25 22.04
C GLY A 244 -9.45 -6.10 22.56
N SER A 245 -8.68 -6.62 21.61
CA SER A 245 -7.55 -7.50 21.87
C SER A 245 -6.18 -6.80 21.78
N SER A 246 -6.13 -5.52 21.40
CA SER A 246 -4.86 -4.77 21.29
C SER A 246 -4.32 -4.29 22.64
N ASN A 247 -3.09 -4.66 22.97
CA ASN A 247 -2.28 -4.01 24.01
C ASN A 247 -1.47 -2.84 23.41
N LEU A 248 -0.78 -2.04 24.26
CA LEU A 248 0.19 -1.05 23.77
C LEU A 248 1.49 -1.73 23.32
N SER A 249 1.46 -2.39 22.17
CA SER A 249 2.63 -2.94 21.47
C SER A 249 2.63 -2.52 20.01
N SER A 250 3.82 -2.43 19.39
CA SER A 250 3.90 -2.04 17.97
C SER A 250 3.04 -2.98 17.13
N ALA A 251 3.19 -4.29 17.29
CA ALA A 251 2.38 -5.28 16.57
C ALA A 251 0.87 -5.04 16.76
N ALA A 252 0.39 -4.86 17.98
CA ALA A 252 -1.04 -4.72 18.27
C ALA A 252 -1.68 -3.41 17.77
N LEU A 253 -0.90 -2.33 17.65
CA LEU A 253 -1.41 -1.04 17.16
C LEU A 253 -1.32 -0.89 15.63
N THR A 254 -0.65 -1.81 14.95
CA THR A 254 -0.41 -1.69 13.51
C THR A 254 -0.75 -2.91 12.66
N THR A 255 -0.51 -4.15 13.13
CA THR A 255 -0.52 -5.37 12.28
C THR A 255 -1.10 -6.63 12.85
N GLY A 256 -1.27 -6.67 14.17
CA GLY A 256 -1.91 -7.81 14.78
C GLY A 256 -3.28 -7.96 14.14
N LEU A 257 -3.66 -9.19 13.83
CA LEU A 257 -5.05 -9.56 13.55
C LEU A 257 -5.83 -9.41 14.87
N GLU A 258 -6.00 -8.16 15.28
CA GLU A 258 -6.59 -7.75 16.55
C GLU A 258 -7.95 -7.18 16.23
N TRP A 259 -8.93 -7.57 17.02
CA TRP A 259 -10.29 -7.08 16.86
C TRP A 259 -10.52 -6.03 17.92
N ASN A 260 -10.70 -4.78 17.48
CA ASN A 260 -11.00 -3.66 18.36
C ASN A 260 -12.24 -2.94 17.86
N VAL A 261 -13.23 -2.83 18.72
CA VAL A 261 -14.42 -2.03 18.43
C VAL A 261 -14.18 -0.64 18.99
N LYS A 262 -14.25 0.36 18.11
CA LYS A 262 -14.46 1.75 18.48
C LYS A 262 -15.94 1.94 18.75
N VAL A 263 -16.26 2.31 19.98
CA VAL A 263 -17.59 2.74 20.39
C VAL A 263 -17.59 4.25 20.60
N THR A 264 -18.66 4.90 20.16
CA THR A 264 -18.83 6.35 20.32
C THR A 264 -19.88 6.66 21.38
N GLU A 265 -19.74 7.80 22.04
CA GLU A 265 -20.73 8.27 23.02
C GLU A 265 -22.09 8.56 22.36
N GLN A 266 -22.10 8.96 21.08
CA GLN A 266 -23.31 9.33 20.35
C GLN A 266 -24.15 8.13 19.90
N GLU A 267 -23.53 7.04 19.47
CA GLU A 267 -24.25 5.82 19.05
C GLU A 267 -24.40 4.82 20.21
N SER A 268 -23.47 4.80 21.15
CA SER A 268 -23.36 3.76 22.18
C SER A 268 -23.03 4.31 23.56
N PHE A 269 -23.81 5.32 23.98
CA PHE A 269 -23.68 6.00 25.27
C PHE A 269 -23.52 5.05 26.46
N ASP A 270 -24.40 4.05 26.58
CA ASP A 270 -24.39 3.12 27.72
C ASP A 270 -23.09 2.31 27.83
N ILE A 271 -22.48 1.96 26.70
CA ILE A 271 -21.22 1.21 26.66
C ILE A 271 -20.07 2.12 27.12
N VAL A 272 -19.98 3.34 26.59
CA VAL A 272 -18.94 4.31 26.97
C VAL A 272 -19.07 4.69 28.44
N ASN A 273 -20.29 4.91 28.94
CA ASN A 273 -20.53 5.21 30.35
C ASN A 273 -20.15 4.02 31.26
N LYS A 274 -20.56 2.79 30.91
CA LYS A 274 -20.16 1.59 31.65
C LYS A 274 -18.65 1.40 31.67
N PHE A 275 -17.98 1.71 30.55
CA PHE A 275 -16.53 1.71 30.46
C PHE A 275 -15.91 2.71 31.44
N ALA A 276 -16.36 3.96 31.42
CA ALA A 276 -15.86 5.01 32.31
C ALA A 276 -16.05 4.65 33.78
N VAL A 277 -17.21 4.14 34.18
CA VAL A 277 -17.50 3.67 35.54
C VAL A 277 -16.58 2.51 35.94
N SER A 278 -16.35 1.55 35.03
CA SER A 278 -15.46 0.42 35.28
C SER A 278 -14.00 0.86 35.45
N PHE A 279 -13.56 1.82 34.63
CA PHE A 279 -12.22 2.41 34.76
C PHE A 279 -12.05 3.09 36.12
N GLU A 280 -13.03 3.89 36.59
CA GLU A 280 -12.97 4.52 37.92
C GLU A 280 -12.91 3.48 39.05
N SER A 281 -13.59 2.33 38.90
CA SER A 281 -13.49 1.25 39.88
C SER A 281 -12.06 0.73 40.00
N TYR A 282 -11.36 0.47 38.89
CA TYR A 282 -9.96 0.03 38.93
C TYR A 282 -9.01 1.16 39.36
N TRP A 283 -9.29 2.39 38.94
CA TRP A 283 -8.47 3.55 39.28
C TRP A 283 -8.43 3.80 40.78
N ASN A 284 -9.50 3.50 41.50
CA ASN A 284 -9.60 3.68 42.96
C ASN A 284 -9.40 2.37 43.76
N ASP A 285 -9.04 1.29 43.09
CA ASP A 285 -8.76 0.01 43.73
C ASP A 285 -7.38 0.05 44.44
N PRO A 286 -7.29 -0.31 45.74
CA PRO A 286 -6.05 -0.33 46.50
C PRO A 286 -4.93 -1.21 45.92
N TYR A 287 -5.25 -2.23 45.10
CA TYR A 287 -4.27 -3.10 44.46
C TYR A 287 -3.50 -2.43 43.32
N PHE A 288 -3.95 -1.26 42.86
CA PHE A 288 -3.25 -0.47 41.84
C PHE A 288 -2.48 0.68 42.51
N GLU A 289 -1.17 0.47 42.67
CA GLU A 289 -0.28 1.43 43.31
C GLU A 289 0.17 2.51 42.31
N THR A 290 0.20 3.77 42.73
CA THR A 290 0.77 4.86 41.91
C THR A 290 2.28 4.68 41.77
N PHE A 291 2.77 4.68 40.53
CA PHE A 291 4.20 4.64 40.24
C PHE A 291 4.79 6.05 40.29
N ASP A 292 5.67 6.29 41.27
CA ASP A 292 6.42 7.54 41.40
C ASP A 292 7.82 7.36 40.77
N PRO A 293 8.13 8.07 39.67
CA PRO A 293 9.43 7.96 39.04
C PRO A 293 10.55 8.53 39.91
N ASP A 294 10.31 9.39 40.90
CA ASP A 294 11.38 10.01 41.70
C ASP A 294 11.79 9.15 42.90
N GLN A 295 11.01 8.13 43.25
CA GLN A 295 11.32 7.21 44.34
C GLN A 295 12.11 5.98 43.88
N GLU A 296 13.27 5.77 44.50
CA GLU A 296 14.19 4.69 44.14
C GLU A 296 13.59 3.30 44.42
N ASP A 297 12.77 3.17 45.47
CA ASP A 297 12.10 1.91 45.83
C ASP A 297 11.06 1.50 44.78
N CYS A 298 10.29 2.45 44.23
CA CYS A 298 9.35 2.19 43.13
C CYS A 298 10.07 1.68 41.88
N ARG A 299 11.21 2.31 41.51
CA ARG A 299 12.04 1.89 40.37
C ARG A 299 12.57 0.47 40.56
N LYS A 300 13.12 0.17 41.74
CA LYS A 300 13.67 -1.16 42.08
C LYS A 300 12.59 -2.24 42.10
N LYS A 301 11.43 -1.95 42.71
CA LYS A 301 10.27 -2.87 42.76
C LYS A 301 9.83 -3.28 41.36
N LEU A 302 9.70 -2.32 40.44
CA LEU A 302 9.33 -2.60 39.04
C LEU A 302 10.41 -3.41 38.29
N GLN A 303 11.69 -3.05 38.43
CA GLN A 303 12.78 -3.77 37.75
C GLN A 303 12.94 -5.22 38.23
N ILE A 304 12.72 -5.49 39.52
CA ILE A 304 12.80 -6.85 40.08
C ILE A 304 11.69 -7.73 39.49
N GLU A 305 10.44 -7.23 39.44
CA GLU A 305 9.30 -8.01 38.95
C GLU A 305 9.36 -8.28 37.43
N LEU A 306 9.90 -7.34 36.64
CA LEU A 306 10.03 -7.54 35.19
C LEU A 306 11.15 -8.52 34.79
N ASN A 307 12.11 -8.79 35.67
CA ASN A 307 13.29 -9.61 35.36
C ASN A 307 13.19 -11.07 35.85
N ARG A 308 12.04 -11.52 36.36
CA ARG A 308 11.94 -12.78 37.12
C ARG A 308 12.09 -14.09 36.30
N HIS A 309 11.92 -14.13 34.98
CA HIS A 309 12.25 -15.32 34.15
C HIS A 309 12.58 -15.00 32.68
N LYS A 310 13.84 -15.16 32.25
CA LYS A 310 14.22 -15.36 30.83
C LYS A 310 14.99 -16.69 30.71
N ALA A 311 14.29 -17.78 30.38
CA ALA A 311 14.94 -19.06 30.08
C ALA A 311 14.31 -19.72 28.84
N ASN A 312 15.13 -19.77 27.78
CA ASN A 312 15.26 -20.73 26.69
C ASN A 312 14.01 -21.40 26.09
N THR A 313 13.83 -21.16 24.79
CA THR A 313 13.21 -22.11 23.86
C THR A 313 14.19 -22.44 22.74
N PHE A 314 14.67 -23.69 22.73
CA PHE A 314 15.30 -24.33 21.58
C PHE A 314 14.19 -24.80 20.61
N HIS A 315 14.41 -24.66 19.30
CA HIS A 315 13.57 -25.30 18.28
C HIS A 315 14.30 -26.46 17.63
N LEU A 316 13.62 -27.62 17.57
CA LEU A 316 13.99 -28.82 16.82
C LEU A 316 13.91 -28.59 15.31
N GLU A 317 14.82 -29.21 14.57
CA GLU A 317 14.79 -29.30 13.11
C GLU A 317 13.68 -30.24 12.62
N THR A 318 12.86 -29.74 11.70
CA THR A 318 11.93 -30.52 10.87
C THR A 318 12.23 -30.26 9.40
N SER A 319 11.97 -31.26 8.54
CA SER A 319 12.12 -31.20 7.08
C SER A 319 11.67 -29.87 6.46
N ILE A 320 12.52 -29.25 5.65
CA ILE A 320 12.27 -27.95 5.02
C ILE A 320 11.23 -28.12 3.90
N ARG A 321 10.08 -27.44 4.02
CA ARG A 321 9.07 -27.29 2.97
C ARG A 321 9.02 -25.83 2.50
N PRO A 322 8.68 -25.55 1.24
CA PRO A 322 8.51 -24.18 0.80
C PRO A 322 7.33 -23.54 1.54
N TYR A 323 7.49 -22.29 1.96
CA TYR A 323 6.38 -21.50 2.49
C TYR A 323 5.36 -21.20 1.39
N ASN A 324 4.10 -20.90 1.75
CA ASN A 324 3.03 -20.63 0.77
C ASN A 324 3.39 -19.55 -0.25
N TYR A 325 4.14 -18.50 0.14
CA TYR A 325 4.59 -17.47 -0.81
C TYR A 325 5.71 -17.96 -1.74
N GLN A 326 6.60 -18.84 -1.26
CA GLN A 326 7.63 -19.46 -2.11
C GLN A 326 6.96 -20.38 -3.11
N GLN A 327 5.94 -21.11 -2.66
CA GLN A 327 5.08 -21.92 -3.53
C GLN A 327 4.41 -21.07 -4.61
N GLU A 328 3.82 -19.92 -4.25
CA GLU A 328 3.23 -18.97 -5.21
C GLU A 328 4.25 -18.50 -6.28
N ILE A 329 5.48 -18.17 -5.86
CA ILE A 329 6.55 -17.76 -6.77
C ILE A 329 6.97 -18.93 -7.67
N LEU A 330 7.11 -20.13 -7.12
CA LEU A 330 7.46 -21.34 -7.89
C LEU A 330 6.38 -21.65 -8.94
N ASP A 331 5.10 -21.47 -8.60
CA ASP A 331 3.98 -21.72 -9.49
C ASP A 331 3.91 -20.66 -10.60
N ARG A 332 4.26 -19.40 -10.31
CA ARG A 332 4.45 -18.36 -11.34
C ARG A 332 5.62 -18.67 -12.28
N LEU A 333 6.77 -19.07 -11.74
CA LEU A 333 7.93 -19.49 -12.55
C LEU A 333 7.57 -20.68 -13.46
N GLN A 334 6.76 -21.61 -12.96
CA GLN A 334 6.26 -22.74 -13.74
C GLN A 334 5.28 -22.29 -14.82
N ALA A 335 4.34 -21.40 -14.51
CA ALA A 335 3.40 -20.83 -15.48
C ALA A 335 4.12 -20.08 -16.62
N GLU A 336 5.14 -19.26 -16.30
CA GLU A 336 6.00 -18.61 -17.29
C GLU A 336 6.60 -19.63 -18.28
N ARG A 337 7.03 -20.80 -17.80
CA ARG A 337 7.67 -21.82 -18.65
C ARG A 337 6.67 -22.66 -19.44
N GLU A 338 5.61 -23.15 -18.80
CA GLU A 338 4.66 -24.10 -19.39
C GLU A 338 3.57 -23.43 -20.22
N VAL A 339 3.05 -22.28 -19.75
CA VAL A 339 1.94 -21.58 -20.40
C VAL A 339 2.48 -20.56 -21.41
N TYR A 340 3.46 -19.77 -21.01
CA TYR A 340 3.96 -18.65 -21.83
C TYR A 340 5.22 -19.00 -22.63
N GLY A 341 5.88 -20.12 -22.34
CA GLY A 341 7.10 -20.54 -23.04
C GLY A 341 8.33 -19.70 -22.72
N HIS A 342 8.32 -18.96 -21.61
CA HIS A 342 9.40 -18.09 -21.15
C HIS A 342 10.32 -18.85 -20.19
N TYR A 343 11.52 -19.20 -20.65
CA TYR A 343 12.51 -19.95 -19.86
C TYR A 343 13.64 -19.08 -19.27
N ARG A 344 13.58 -17.78 -19.53
CA ARG A 344 14.51 -16.78 -18.99
C ARG A 344 13.74 -15.92 -18.00
N ASN A 345 13.84 -16.24 -16.72
CA ASN A 345 13.01 -15.65 -15.70
C ASN A 345 13.85 -14.79 -14.73
N LEU A 346 13.40 -13.55 -14.48
CA LEU A 346 13.95 -12.70 -13.42
C LEU A 346 13.04 -12.76 -12.19
N LEU A 347 13.62 -13.16 -11.05
CA LEU A 347 12.98 -13.09 -9.74
C LEU A 347 13.50 -11.87 -8.99
N VAL A 348 12.62 -10.90 -8.76
CA VAL A 348 12.88 -9.73 -7.92
C VAL A 348 12.31 -10.00 -6.53
N ALA A 349 13.15 -10.06 -5.51
CA ALA A 349 12.67 -10.27 -4.15
C ALA A 349 13.54 -9.55 -3.12
N ALA A 350 12.87 -8.96 -2.11
CA ALA A 350 13.53 -8.27 -1.01
C ALA A 350 14.64 -9.13 -0.36
N THR A 351 15.65 -8.46 0.21
CA THR A 351 16.74 -9.14 0.91
C THR A 351 16.20 -9.80 2.19
N GLY A 352 16.61 -11.05 2.44
CA GLY A 352 16.16 -11.82 3.62
C GLY A 352 14.98 -12.75 3.38
N VAL A 353 14.27 -12.67 2.24
CA VAL A 353 13.05 -13.46 1.98
C VAL A 353 13.32 -14.87 1.40
N GLY A 354 14.59 -15.30 1.39
CA GLY A 354 14.97 -16.65 0.98
C GLY A 354 15.06 -16.89 -0.53
N LYS A 355 15.55 -15.92 -1.33
CA LYS A 355 15.79 -16.07 -2.78
C LYS A 355 16.50 -17.38 -3.15
N THR A 356 17.56 -17.70 -2.43
CA THR A 356 18.35 -18.91 -2.63
C THR A 356 17.56 -20.19 -2.35
N VAL A 357 16.64 -20.16 -1.38
CA VAL A 357 15.76 -21.30 -1.05
C VAL A 357 14.73 -21.51 -2.16
N ILE A 358 14.15 -20.44 -2.70
CA ILE A 358 13.26 -20.50 -3.88
C ILE A 358 14.00 -21.11 -5.06
N ALA A 359 15.20 -20.62 -5.36
CA ALA A 359 16.05 -21.14 -6.44
C ALA A 359 16.39 -22.62 -6.26
N ALA A 360 16.66 -23.07 -5.03
CA ALA A 360 16.89 -24.48 -4.72
C ALA A 360 15.64 -25.35 -4.91
N PHE A 361 14.45 -24.88 -4.51
CA PHE A 361 13.20 -25.61 -4.74
C PHE A 361 12.83 -25.66 -6.23
N ASP A 362 13.09 -24.59 -6.98
CA ASP A 362 12.88 -24.54 -8.42
C ASP A 362 13.77 -25.57 -9.14
N PHE A 363 15.07 -25.58 -8.80
CA PHE A 363 16.00 -26.59 -9.31
C PHE A 363 15.61 -28.02 -8.88
N LYS A 364 15.13 -28.21 -7.64
CA LYS A 364 14.64 -29.51 -7.16
C LYS A 364 13.49 -30.06 -8.01
N ARG A 365 12.54 -29.21 -8.42
CA ARG A 365 11.45 -29.59 -9.34
C ARG A 365 12.01 -30.02 -10.69
N TYR A 366 12.90 -29.22 -11.25
CA TYR A 366 13.55 -29.53 -12.53
C TYR A 366 14.36 -30.84 -12.48
N LEU A 367 15.10 -31.08 -11.39
CA LEU A 367 15.88 -32.30 -11.19
C LEU A 367 14.99 -33.55 -11.07
N ALA A 368 13.76 -33.42 -10.55
CA ALA A 368 12.81 -34.54 -10.46
C ALA A 368 12.36 -35.02 -11.85
N GLU A 369 12.23 -34.12 -12.81
CA GLU A 369 11.90 -34.43 -14.21
C GLU A 369 13.15 -34.80 -15.03
N HIS A 370 14.32 -34.29 -14.62
CA HIS A 370 15.60 -34.46 -15.31
C HIS A 370 16.72 -34.87 -14.33
N PRO A 371 16.84 -36.18 -13.99
CA PRO A 371 17.76 -36.68 -12.95
C PRO A 371 19.26 -36.40 -13.16
N HIS A 372 19.65 -36.02 -14.38
CA HIS A 372 21.04 -35.71 -14.75
C HIS A 372 21.27 -34.23 -15.09
N ALA A 373 20.35 -33.35 -14.67
CA ALA A 373 20.43 -31.93 -14.93
C ALA A 373 21.72 -31.31 -14.35
N ARG A 374 22.41 -30.52 -15.17
CA ARG A 374 23.62 -29.79 -14.77
C ARG A 374 23.28 -28.36 -14.36
N LEU A 375 23.83 -27.95 -13.21
CA LEU A 375 23.58 -26.65 -12.58
C LEU A 375 24.84 -25.80 -12.55
N LEU A 376 24.70 -24.53 -12.94
CA LEU A 376 25.70 -23.50 -12.67
C LEU A 376 25.07 -22.41 -11.79
N PHE A 377 25.57 -22.28 -10.57
CA PHE A 377 25.21 -21.18 -9.67
C PHE A 377 26.36 -20.17 -9.63
N VAL A 378 26.06 -18.91 -9.95
CA VAL A 378 27.05 -17.83 -10.06
C VAL A 378 26.72 -16.73 -9.05
N ALA A 379 27.74 -16.33 -8.30
CA ALA A 379 27.67 -15.14 -7.44
C ALA A 379 29.01 -14.39 -7.46
N HIS A 380 29.05 -13.19 -6.87
CA HIS A 380 30.24 -12.35 -6.88
C HIS A 380 31.14 -12.50 -5.64
N ARG A 381 30.66 -13.13 -4.55
CA ARG A 381 31.37 -13.32 -3.27
C ARG A 381 31.41 -14.78 -2.85
N GLN A 382 32.51 -15.18 -2.22
CA GLN A 382 32.71 -16.54 -1.70
C GLN A 382 31.67 -16.90 -0.63
N GLU A 383 31.39 -15.99 0.30
CA GLU A 383 30.47 -16.23 1.42
C GLU A 383 29.04 -16.51 0.95
N ILE A 384 28.62 -15.88 -0.16
CA ILE A 384 27.31 -16.12 -0.79
C ILE A 384 27.26 -17.51 -1.40
N LEU A 385 28.35 -17.95 -2.05
CA LEU A 385 28.44 -19.27 -2.66
C LEU A 385 28.40 -20.39 -1.61
N GLU A 386 29.15 -20.24 -0.51
CA GLU A 386 29.15 -21.20 0.60
C GLU A 386 27.77 -21.33 1.24
N GLN A 387 27.11 -20.20 1.54
CA GLN A 387 25.74 -20.19 2.07
C GLN A 387 24.73 -20.80 1.09
N SER A 388 24.88 -20.50 -0.20
CA SER A 388 23.96 -20.99 -1.23
C SER A 388 24.10 -22.50 -1.41
N LEU A 389 25.34 -23.00 -1.47
CA LEU A 389 25.60 -24.44 -1.53
C LEU A 389 24.99 -25.17 -0.33
N GLN A 390 25.16 -24.64 0.88
CA GLN A 390 24.54 -25.22 2.07
C GLN A 390 23.02 -25.27 1.96
N LYS A 391 22.36 -24.19 1.51
CA LYS A 391 20.91 -24.16 1.33
C LYS A 391 20.41 -25.14 0.27
N PHE A 392 21.15 -25.32 -0.82
CA PHE A 392 20.82 -26.33 -1.84
C PHE A 392 20.91 -27.75 -1.26
N ARG A 393 21.96 -28.06 -0.50
CA ARG A 393 22.10 -29.36 0.19
C ARG A 393 20.96 -29.63 1.16
N GLU A 394 20.57 -28.64 1.94
CA GLU A 394 19.44 -28.71 2.87
C GLU A 394 18.10 -28.95 2.16
N VAL A 395 17.81 -28.24 1.06
CA VAL A 395 16.54 -28.34 0.31
C VAL A 395 16.45 -29.64 -0.50
N LEU A 396 17.55 -30.06 -1.12
CA LEU A 396 17.64 -31.30 -1.88
C LEU A 396 17.71 -32.54 -0.98
N ASN A 397 18.04 -32.35 0.30
CA ASN A 397 18.33 -33.42 1.26
C ASN A 397 19.49 -34.31 0.78
N ASP A 398 20.51 -33.69 0.18
CA ASP A 398 21.73 -34.33 -0.30
C ASP A 398 22.95 -33.49 0.11
N PHE A 399 23.67 -33.96 1.13
CA PHE A 399 24.85 -33.27 1.65
C PHE A 399 26.08 -33.37 0.72
N ASN A 400 26.05 -34.23 -0.30
CA ASN A 400 27.12 -34.37 -1.29
C ASN A 400 26.88 -33.52 -2.54
N PHE A 401 25.72 -32.85 -2.64
CA PHE A 401 25.36 -32.04 -3.79
C PHE A 401 26.31 -30.84 -3.97
N GLY A 402 26.74 -30.60 -5.22
CA GLY A 402 27.45 -29.40 -5.67
C GLY A 402 28.91 -29.25 -5.20
N GLN A 403 29.70 -28.55 -6.03
CA GLN A 403 31.11 -28.22 -5.79
C GLN A 403 31.35 -26.69 -5.79
N LEU A 404 32.35 -26.24 -5.03
CA LEU A 404 32.76 -24.82 -4.96
C LEU A 404 33.99 -24.56 -5.82
N LEU A 405 33.94 -23.49 -6.61
CA LEU A 405 35.08 -22.95 -7.35
C LEU A 405 35.25 -21.46 -7.07
N VAL A 406 36.00 -21.16 -6.00
CA VAL A 406 36.28 -19.80 -5.56
C VAL A 406 37.52 -19.77 -4.66
N GLY A 407 38.39 -18.78 -4.85
CA GLY A 407 39.60 -18.62 -4.04
C GLY A 407 40.52 -19.84 -4.11
N GLN A 408 40.69 -20.53 -2.97
CA GLN A 408 41.53 -21.72 -2.84
C GLN A 408 40.83 -23.03 -3.23
N TYR A 409 39.50 -23.03 -3.38
CA TYR A 409 38.74 -24.23 -3.71
C TYR A 409 38.83 -24.50 -5.22
N LYS A 410 39.27 -25.71 -5.57
CA LYS A 410 39.32 -26.24 -6.94
C LYS A 410 38.56 -27.56 -7.01
N THR A 411 37.94 -27.82 -8.15
CA THR A 411 37.17 -29.04 -8.42
C THR A 411 37.36 -29.47 -9.87
N ASP A 412 37.43 -30.77 -10.10
CA ASP A 412 37.40 -31.37 -11.45
C ASP A 412 35.97 -31.68 -11.90
N ASP A 413 35.02 -31.82 -10.95
CA ASP A 413 33.60 -31.97 -11.24
C ASP A 413 32.94 -30.60 -11.36
N VAL A 414 32.43 -30.32 -12.55
CA VAL A 414 31.78 -29.07 -12.95
C VAL A 414 30.30 -29.29 -13.33
N SER A 415 29.73 -30.45 -13.03
CA SER A 415 28.33 -30.76 -13.36
C SER A 415 27.32 -29.95 -12.53
N GLN A 416 27.66 -29.68 -11.27
CA GLN A 416 26.87 -28.92 -10.30
C GLN A 416 27.78 -27.92 -9.61
N LEU A 417 27.99 -26.76 -10.22
CA LEU A 417 29.08 -25.86 -9.86
C LEU A 417 28.57 -24.56 -9.23
N PHE A 418 29.13 -24.20 -8.08
CA PHE A 418 28.97 -22.91 -7.42
C PHE A 418 30.25 -22.10 -7.60
N VAL A 419 30.22 -21.08 -8.44
CA VAL A 419 31.42 -20.39 -8.94
C VAL A 419 31.33 -18.88 -8.79
N SER A 420 32.47 -18.25 -8.49
CA SER A 420 32.58 -16.79 -8.56
C SER A 420 32.78 -16.32 -10.01
N ILE A 421 32.22 -15.17 -10.39
CA ILE A 421 32.44 -14.66 -11.76
C ILE A 421 33.93 -14.43 -12.10
N GLN A 422 34.76 -14.18 -11.10
CA GLN A 422 36.20 -14.03 -11.27
C GLN A 422 36.85 -15.39 -11.57
N SER A 423 36.54 -16.41 -10.76
CA SER A 423 37.05 -17.78 -10.94
C SER A 423 36.58 -18.39 -12.26
N PHE A 424 35.33 -18.15 -12.65
CA PHE A 424 34.79 -18.55 -13.95
C PHE A 424 35.65 -18.02 -15.12
N ASN A 425 36.02 -16.75 -15.05
CA ASN A 425 36.83 -16.10 -16.09
C ASN A 425 38.31 -16.51 -16.03
N SER A 426 38.89 -16.72 -14.85
CA SER A 426 40.30 -17.10 -14.70
C SER A 426 40.56 -18.53 -15.18
N GLU A 427 39.63 -19.45 -14.91
CA GLU A 427 39.70 -20.84 -15.34
C GLU A 427 39.23 -21.02 -16.80
N LYS A 428 38.91 -19.92 -17.51
CA LYS A 428 38.49 -19.91 -18.93
C LYS A 428 37.37 -20.91 -19.24
N MET A 429 36.40 -21.03 -18.34
CA MET A 429 35.32 -22.03 -18.43
C MET A 429 34.49 -21.93 -19.72
N ALA A 430 34.30 -20.71 -20.24
CA ALA A 430 33.64 -20.49 -21.53
C ALA A 430 34.41 -21.09 -22.71
N ASP A 431 35.73 -21.20 -22.63
CA ASP A 431 36.54 -21.79 -23.71
C ASP A 431 36.59 -23.32 -23.61
N LEU A 432 36.40 -23.88 -22.40
CA LEU A 432 36.55 -25.30 -22.11
C LEU A 432 35.26 -26.11 -22.25
N LEU A 433 34.10 -25.48 -22.00
CA LEU A 433 32.80 -26.15 -21.98
C LEU A 433 31.94 -25.70 -23.16
N PRO A 434 31.16 -26.60 -23.79
CA PRO A 434 30.26 -26.23 -24.87
C PRO A 434 29.11 -25.35 -24.37
N SER A 435 28.51 -24.57 -25.27
CA SER A 435 27.48 -23.57 -24.93
C SER A 435 26.21 -24.17 -24.29
N ASP A 436 25.91 -25.43 -24.56
CA ASP A 436 24.75 -26.19 -24.09
C ASP A 436 25.07 -27.11 -22.89
N TYR A 437 26.25 -26.96 -22.28
CA TYR A 437 26.71 -27.86 -21.22
C TYR A 437 25.82 -27.86 -19.97
N TYR A 438 25.34 -26.68 -19.55
CA TYR A 438 24.50 -26.51 -18.35
C TYR A 438 23.03 -26.42 -18.74
N ASP A 439 22.19 -27.21 -18.08
CA ASP A 439 20.73 -27.17 -18.27
C ASP A 439 20.11 -25.97 -17.53
N PHE A 440 20.62 -25.68 -16.34
CA PHE A 440 20.08 -24.67 -15.43
C PHE A 440 21.19 -23.72 -14.99
N ILE A 441 21.03 -22.43 -15.26
CA ILE A 441 21.95 -21.39 -14.78
C ILE A 441 21.20 -20.45 -13.84
N ILE A 442 21.76 -20.26 -12.65
CA ILE A 442 21.26 -19.36 -11.63
C ILE A 442 22.34 -18.31 -11.38
N ILE A 443 21.97 -17.04 -11.48
CA ILE A 443 22.89 -15.93 -11.23
C ILE A 443 22.28 -15.07 -10.11
N ASP A 444 22.95 -15.07 -8.96
CA ASP A 444 22.57 -14.24 -7.82
C ASP A 444 23.13 -12.83 -7.94
N GLU A 445 22.39 -11.87 -7.39
CA GLU A 445 22.62 -10.43 -7.57
C GLU A 445 22.80 -10.05 -9.06
N PHE A 446 21.83 -10.48 -9.89
CA PHE A 446 21.85 -10.32 -11.35
C PHE A 446 22.02 -8.88 -11.82
N HIS A 447 21.74 -7.89 -10.96
CA HIS A 447 22.01 -6.49 -11.28
C HIS A 447 23.49 -6.21 -11.64
N HIS A 448 24.44 -7.11 -11.34
CA HIS A 448 25.84 -7.05 -11.81
C HIS A 448 26.06 -7.54 -13.26
N ALA A 449 25.07 -8.15 -13.91
CA ALA A 449 25.19 -8.88 -15.18
C ALA A 449 25.66 -8.03 -16.38
N ALA A 450 25.43 -6.71 -16.40
CA ALA A 450 25.90 -5.86 -17.50
C ALA A 450 27.42 -5.59 -17.45
N ALA A 451 28.11 -5.96 -16.36
CA ALA A 451 29.56 -5.86 -16.30
C ALA A 451 30.22 -6.76 -17.37
N LYS A 452 31.31 -6.28 -17.98
CA LYS A 452 32.04 -7.01 -19.04
C LYS A 452 32.46 -8.44 -18.63
N SER A 453 32.65 -8.68 -17.33
CA SER A 453 32.96 -9.98 -16.76
C SER A 453 31.82 -11.00 -16.87
N TYR A 454 30.57 -10.56 -16.68
CA TYR A 454 29.37 -11.39 -16.81
C TYR A 454 28.95 -11.60 -18.26
N GLN A 455 29.21 -10.62 -19.14
CA GLN A 455 28.87 -10.73 -20.56
C GLN A 455 29.49 -11.97 -21.22
N LYS A 456 30.71 -12.35 -20.85
CA LYS A 456 31.35 -13.57 -21.38
C LYS A 456 30.56 -14.85 -21.09
N LEU A 457 30.01 -14.95 -19.87
CA LEU A 457 29.19 -16.08 -19.46
C LEU A 457 27.85 -16.08 -20.21
N LEU A 458 27.17 -14.93 -20.22
CA LEU A 458 25.84 -14.77 -20.81
C LEU A 458 25.83 -14.88 -22.34
N SER A 459 26.93 -14.49 -23.01
CA SER A 459 27.06 -14.62 -24.47
C SER A 459 27.37 -16.05 -24.91
N HIS A 460 28.05 -16.83 -24.06
CA HIS A 460 28.51 -18.17 -24.39
C HIS A 460 27.46 -19.24 -24.09
N PHE A 461 26.99 -19.32 -22.84
CA PHE A 461 26.09 -20.38 -22.42
C PHE A 461 24.64 -20.11 -22.85
N LYS A 462 23.97 -21.14 -23.34
CA LYS A 462 22.56 -21.15 -23.73
C LYS A 462 21.83 -22.26 -22.97
N PRO A 463 21.59 -22.07 -21.66
CA PRO A 463 20.92 -23.08 -20.86
C PRO A 463 19.45 -23.22 -21.25
N LYS A 464 18.84 -24.33 -20.84
CA LYS A 464 17.38 -24.51 -20.96
C LYS A 464 16.65 -23.54 -20.04
N ILE A 465 17.15 -23.32 -18.82
CA ILE A 465 16.60 -22.35 -17.86
C ILE A 465 17.68 -21.37 -17.43
N LEU A 466 17.36 -20.08 -17.53
CA LEU A 466 18.16 -18.99 -16.95
C LEU A 466 17.32 -18.29 -15.87
N LEU A 467 17.77 -18.37 -14.62
CA LEU A 467 17.13 -17.72 -13.48
C LEU A 467 18.04 -16.61 -12.94
N GLY A 468 17.58 -15.36 -13.06
CA GLY A 468 18.20 -14.22 -12.40
C GLY A 468 17.57 -13.97 -11.03
N LEU A 469 18.40 -13.80 -9.99
CA LEU A 469 17.94 -13.40 -8.67
C LEU A 469 18.43 -11.99 -8.39
N THR A 470 17.53 -11.06 -8.04
CA THR A 470 17.93 -9.70 -7.63
C THR A 470 17.00 -9.15 -6.57
N ALA A 471 17.48 -8.16 -5.80
CA ALA A 471 16.63 -7.37 -4.92
C ALA A 471 15.99 -6.17 -5.62
N THR A 472 16.59 -5.68 -6.69
CA THR A 472 16.08 -4.54 -7.48
C THR A 472 16.31 -4.76 -8.97
N PRO A 473 15.33 -4.43 -9.83
CA PRO A 473 15.52 -4.46 -11.27
C PRO A 473 16.31 -3.23 -11.80
N ASP A 474 16.16 -2.08 -11.14
CA ASP A 474 16.76 -0.81 -11.60
C ASP A 474 18.24 -0.67 -11.25
N ARG A 475 19.02 -0.11 -12.18
CA ARG A 475 20.45 0.16 -12.02
C ARG A 475 20.78 1.66 -12.00
N MET A 476 21.89 1.98 -11.34
CA MET A 476 22.47 3.33 -11.25
C MET A 476 23.00 3.89 -12.59
N ASP A 477 23.32 3.02 -13.55
CA ASP A 477 23.86 3.39 -14.87
C ASP A 477 22.79 3.40 -15.97
N GLY A 478 21.51 3.22 -15.63
CA GLY A 478 20.39 3.29 -16.57
C GLY A 478 20.31 2.14 -17.58
N GLN A 479 21.13 1.10 -17.44
CA GLN A 479 21.08 -0.08 -18.30
C GLN A 479 20.01 -1.08 -17.83
N ASP A 480 19.15 -1.49 -18.75
CA ASP A 480 17.99 -2.34 -18.48
C ASP A 480 18.41 -3.82 -18.40
N ILE A 481 18.28 -4.44 -17.23
CA ILE A 481 18.59 -5.88 -17.07
C ILE A 481 17.47 -6.77 -17.61
N LEU A 482 16.28 -6.23 -17.87
CA LEU A 482 15.13 -6.99 -18.38
C LEU A 482 15.37 -7.52 -19.79
N GLN A 483 16.31 -6.94 -20.54
CA GLN A 483 16.71 -7.42 -21.86
C GLN A 483 17.21 -8.88 -21.86
N TYR A 484 17.68 -9.39 -20.71
CA TYR A 484 18.13 -10.78 -20.56
C TYR A 484 16.99 -11.75 -20.24
N PHE A 485 15.79 -11.24 -19.96
CA PHE A 485 14.62 -11.97 -19.48
C PHE A 485 13.35 -11.59 -20.26
N ASP A 486 13.51 -11.42 -21.57
CA ASP A 486 12.40 -11.18 -22.51
C ASP A 486 11.54 -9.93 -22.16
N GLY A 487 12.14 -8.95 -21.47
CA GLY A 487 11.47 -7.70 -21.08
C GLY A 487 10.52 -7.83 -19.89
N ASN A 488 10.50 -8.98 -19.19
CA ASN A 488 9.54 -9.27 -18.13
C ASN A 488 10.22 -9.59 -16.78
N ILE A 489 9.51 -9.30 -15.69
CA ILE A 489 9.82 -9.80 -14.35
C ILE A 489 8.87 -10.95 -14.07
N ALA A 490 9.40 -12.18 -13.99
CA ALA A 490 8.58 -13.39 -13.86
C ALA A 490 7.86 -13.48 -12.50
N ALA A 491 8.51 -12.98 -11.45
CA ALA A 491 7.90 -12.84 -10.14
C ALA A 491 8.59 -11.72 -9.35
N GLU A 492 7.78 -10.96 -8.61
CA GLU A 492 8.23 -9.88 -7.74
C GLU A 492 7.67 -10.05 -6.32
N MET A 493 8.50 -9.72 -5.33
CA MET A 493 8.11 -9.62 -3.92
C MET A 493 8.76 -8.40 -3.28
N LEU A 494 7.95 -7.36 -3.10
CA LEU A 494 8.38 -6.06 -2.59
C LEU A 494 8.67 -6.11 -1.08
N LEU A 495 9.40 -5.10 -0.59
CA LEU A 495 9.74 -4.99 0.84
C LEU A 495 8.49 -5.00 1.73
N GLY A 496 7.48 -4.22 1.36
CA GLY A 496 6.24 -4.13 2.13
C GLY A 496 5.52 -5.47 2.23
N GLU A 497 5.39 -6.18 1.11
CA GLU A 497 4.75 -7.51 1.08
C GLU A 497 5.50 -8.52 1.96
N ALA A 498 6.83 -8.46 1.97
CA ALA A 498 7.65 -9.34 2.80
C ALA A 498 7.47 -9.07 4.30
N ILE A 499 7.32 -7.80 4.71
CA ILE A 499 7.04 -7.43 6.11
C ILE A 499 5.62 -7.81 6.50
N ASP A 500 4.64 -7.48 5.66
CA ASP A 500 3.21 -7.79 5.90
C ASP A 500 2.98 -9.30 6.07
N ARG A 501 3.72 -10.13 5.33
CA ARG A 501 3.69 -11.60 5.44
C ARG A 501 4.54 -12.14 6.59
N GLN A 502 5.07 -11.28 7.46
CA GLN A 502 5.94 -11.60 8.60
C GLN A 502 7.21 -12.40 8.22
N LEU A 503 7.68 -12.25 6.98
CA LEU A 503 8.93 -12.87 6.50
C LEU A 503 10.15 -12.05 6.91
N LEU A 504 9.91 -10.77 7.18
CA LEU A 504 10.87 -9.80 7.67
C LEU A 504 10.33 -9.15 8.95
N CYS A 505 11.25 -8.76 9.82
CA CYS A 505 10.99 -7.94 11.00
C CYS A 505 10.57 -6.52 10.56
N PRO A 506 9.53 -5.92 11.16
CA PRO A 506 9.14 -4.55 10.87
C PRO A 506 10.22 -3.54 11.28
N PHE A 507 10.15 -2.30 10.77
CA PHE A 507 11.13 -1.26 11.08
C PHE A 507 10.51 0.02 11.65
N GLN A 508 11.26 0.71 12.51
CA GLN A 508 10.99 2.08 12.93
C GLN A 508 12.09 2.98 12.38
N TYR A 509 11.74 3.79 11.39
CA TYR A 509 12.65 4.69 10.68
C TYR A 509 12.50 6.12 11.16
N PHE A 510 13.60 6.72 11.57
CA PHE A 510 13.67 8.10 12.04
C PHE A 510 14.63 8.88 11.15
N GLY A 511 14.10 9.82 10.36
CA GLY A 511 14.86 10.82 9.63
C GLY A 511 15.27 11.95 10.56
N VAL A 512 16.47 11.84 11.12
CA VAL A 512 17.05 12.79 12.06
C VAL A 512 17.64 13.97 11.31
N THR A 513 17.45 15.17 11.83
CA THR A 513 18.00 16.39 11.24
C THR A 513 19.52 16.40 11.37
N ASP A 514 20.23 16.41 10.26
CA ASP A 514 21.67 16.66 10.21
C ASP A 514 21.92 18.15 9.88
N ASN A 515 22.85 18.78 10.59
CA ASN A 515 23.16 20.21 10.40
C ASN A 515 24.17 20.45 9.26
N VAL A 516 24.62 19.38 8.60
CA VAL A 516 25.54 19.46 7.48
C VAL A 516 24.81 19.88 6.19
N ASP A 517 25.31 20.94 5.55
CA ASP A 517 24.90 21.36 4.20
C ASP A 517 25.91 20.87 3.16
N TYR A 518 25.44 20.02 2.24
CA TYR A 518 26.21 19.51 1.11
C TYR A 518 25.52 19.82 -0.22
N SER A 519 24.64 20.83 -0.26
CA SER A 519 23.89 21.21 -1.45
C SER A 519 24.76 21.81 -2.56
N GLY A 520 25.83 22.52 -2.18
CA GLY A 520 26.80 23.15 -3.10
C GLY A 520 27.97 22.26 -3.53
N MET A 521 28.05 21.02 -3.04
CA MET A 521 29.16 20.11 -3.37
C MET A 521 29.12 19.64 -4.82
N LYS A 522 30.29 19.24 -5.34
CA LYS A 522 30.40 18.77 -6.72
C LYS A 522 29.57 17.51 -6.94
N TRP A 523 28.85 17.51 -8.06
CA TRP A 523 27.98 16.43 -8.49
C TRP A 523 28.42 15.94 -9.87
N SER A 524 28.74 14.65 -10.00
CA SER A 524 29.15 14.05 -11.28
C SER A 524 28.57 12.65 -11.41
N ARG A 525 28.02 12.34 -12.60
CA ARG A 525 27.44 11.02 -12.92
C ARG A 525 26.46 10.49 -11.86
N GLY A 526 25.64 11.39 -11.29
CA GLY A 526 24.65 11.02 -10.27
C GLY A 526 25.20 10.86 -8.85
N GLN A 527 26.48 11.17 -8.59
CA GLN A 527 27.11 10.99 -7.27
C GLN A 527 27.85 12.22 -6.73
N TYR A 528 28.03 12.26 -5.40
CA TYR A 528 28.88 13.26 -4.73
C TYR A 528 30.34 12.84 -4.78
N GLU A 529 31.25 13.81 -4.77
CA GLU A 529 32.66 13.54 -4.60
C GLU A 529 32.97 13.11 -3.15
N VAL A 530 33.48 11.89 -2.97
CA VAL A 530 33.71 11.26 -1.64
C VAL A 530 34.67 12.07 -0.76
N SER A 531 35.66 12.71 -1.36
CA SER A 531 36.67 13.52 -0.68
C SER A 531 36.07 14.77 0.00
N GLU A 532 35.13 15.45 -0.65
CA GLU A 532 34.43 16.63 -0.08
C GLU A 532 33.56 16.21 1.11
N LEU A 533 32.84 15.08 0.99
CA LEU A 533 32.01 14.55 2.08
C LEU A 533 32.86 14.06 3.28
N GLU A 534 33.99 13.39 3.03
CA GLU A 534 34.91 12.93 4.10
C GLU A 534 35.36 14.11 4.97
N ASN A 535 35.82 15.20 4.35
CA ASN A 535 36.32 16.36 5.06
C ASN A 535 35.23 16.98 5.95
N VAL A 536 34.01 17.09 5.44
CA VAL A 536 32.92 17.69 6.21
C VAL A 536 32.46 16.80 7.36
N TYR A 537 32.41 15.48 7.15
CA TYR A 537 31.97 14.54 8.20
C TYR A 537 33.01 14.25 9.26
N THR A 538 34.29 14.49 8.99
CA THR A 538 35.39 14.30 9.96
C THR A 538 35.89 15.62 10.57
N ALA A 539 35.34 16.77 10.16
CA ALA A 539 35.82 18.10 10.59
C ALA A 539 35.58 18.42 12.08
N ASN A 540 34.54 17.87 12.71
CA ASN A 540 34.23 18.16 14.11
C ASN A 540 33.44 17.05 14.83
N ASP A 541 33.56 17.04 16.17
CA ASP A 541 32.84 16.11 17.06
C ASP A 541 31.36 16.47 17.27
N ALA A 542 30.89 17.62 16.79
CA ALA A 542 29.52 18.06 17.04
C ALA A 542 28.51 17.10 16.39
N ARG A 543 28.83 16.58 15.20
CA ARG A 543 28.01 15.56 14.52
C ARG A 543 28.01 14.23 15.26
N ALA A 544 29.16 13.78 15.76
CA ALA A 544 29.24 12.56 16.58
C ALA A 544 28.40 12.66 17.86
N LYS A 545 28.42 13.82 18.54
CA LYS A 545 27.56 14.09 19.71
C LYS A 545 26.07 14.11 19.36
N LEU A 546 25.70 14.65 18.20
CA LEU A 546 24.32 14.59 17.70
C LEU A 546 23.87 13.15 17.46
N ILE A 547 24.74 12.32 16.86
CA ILE A 547 24.46 10.90 16.62
C ILE A 547 24.24 10.15 17.94
N LEU A 548 25.10 10.35 18.93
CA LEU A 548 24.98 9.71 20.26
C LEU A 548 23.69 10.14 21.00
N ARG A 549 23.34 11.42 20.97
CA ARG A 549 22.08 11.92 21.57
C ARG A 549 20.85 11.33 20.88
N SER A 550 20.89 11.24 19.54
CA SER A 550 19.80 10.65 18.77
C SER A 550 19.66 9.16 19.05
N LEU A 551 20.78 8.45 19.20
CA LEU A 551 20.79 7.05 19.59
C LEU A 551 20.12 6.85 20.96
N ASP A 552 20.45 7.66 21.96
CA ASP A 552 19.86 7.58 23.30
C ASP A 552 18.34 7.89 23.29
N LYS A 553 17.95 8.94 22.53
CA LYS A 553 16.55 9.33 22.33
C LYS A 553 15.71 8.20 21.74
N TYR A 554 16.19 7.58 20.66
CA TYR A 554 15.39 6.64 19.87
C TYR A 554 15.67 5.16 20.17
N SER A 555 16.63 4.78 21.02
CA SER A 555 16.87 3.37 21.36
C SER A 555 16.05 2.93 22.58
N ASN A 556 15.79 1.63 22.75
CA ASN A 556 15.13 1.11 23.97
C ASN A 556 16.13 1.04 25.13
N ASN A 557 17.16 0.23 24.96
CA ASN A 557 18.24 0.03 25.91
C ASN A 557 19.57 -0.02 25.15
N LEU A 558 20.57 0.76 25.56
CA LEU A 558 21.90 0.79 24.93
C LEU A 558 22.63 -0.57 25.09
N GLU A 559 22.31 -1.33 26.14
CA GLU A 559 22.94 -2.63 26.40
C GLU A 559 22.50 -3.73 25.43
N ASP A 560 21.28 -3.61 24.89
CA ASP A 560 20.72 -4.61 23.96
C ASP A 560 21.05 -4.31 22.49
N ILE A 561 21.76 -3.21 22.22
CA ILE A 561 22.04 -2.78 20.84
C ILE A 561 23.05 -3.70 20.15
N LYS A 562 22.66 -4.10 18.94
CA LYS A 562 23.51 -4.77 17.96
C LYS A 562 23.38 -3.98 16.65
N GLY A 563 24.27 -3.03 16.46
CA GLY A 563 24.14 -1.96 15.47
C GLY A 563 25.14 -2.01 14.33
N LEU A 564 24.71 -1.55 13.14
CA LEU A 564 25.57 -1.29 11.99
C LEU A 564 25.50 0.19 11.59
N GLY A 565 26.66 0.81 11.35
CA GLY A 565 26.75 2.20 10.89
C GLY A 565 27.39 2.31 9.50
N PHE A 566 26.69 2.91 8.54
CA PHE A 566 27.16 3.06 7.17
C PHE A 566 27.81 4.43 6.95
N CYS A 567 29.13 4.44 6.76
CA CYS A 567 29.96 5.64 6.63
C CYS A 567 30.36 5.93 5.18
N VAL A 568 30.69 7.20 4.89
CA VAL A 568 31.13 7.65 3.55
C VAL A 568 32.53 7.15 3.16
N SER A 569 33.44 6.99 4.12
CA SER A 569 34.84 6.63 3.88
C SER A 569 35.45 5.92 5.09
N VAL A 570 36.60 5.25 4.88
CA VAL A 570 37.27 4.47 5.94
C VAL A 570 37.65 5.36 7.12
N LYS A 571 38.17 6.56 6.86
CA LYS A 571 38.49 7.53 7.92
C LYS A 571 37.26 7.93 8.73
N HIS A 572 36.11 8.10 8.07
CA HIS A 572 34.87 8.41 8.78
C HIS A 572 34.39 7.23 9.64
N ALA A 573 34.55 5.98 9.18
CA ALA A 573 34.23 4.80 10.00
C ALA A 573 35.13 4.69 11.24
N GLU A 574 36.44 4.91 11.08
CA GLU A 574 37.41 4.94 12.18
C GLU A 574 37.10 6.05 13.19
N PHE A 575 36.79 7.26 12.69
CA PHE A 575 36.37 8.40 13.51
C PHE A 575 35.12 8.08 14.35
N MET A 576 34.09 7.49 13.74
CA MET A 576 32.86 7.13 14.45
C MET A 576 33.08 6.03 15.49
N ALA A 577 33.89 5.02 15.17
CA ALA A 577 34.25 3.98 16.13
C ALA A 577 35.01 4.57 17.33
N ALA A 578 35.95 5.50 17.10
CA ALA A 578 36.66 6.18 18.17
C ALA A 578 35.71 7.02 19.06
N ALA A 579 34.81 7.80 18.45
CA ALA A 579 33.85 8.63 19.17
C ALA A 579 32.88 7.81 20.04
N PHE A 580 32.40 6.66 19.54
CA PHE A 580 31.52 5.77 20.30
C PHE A 580 32.26 5.09 21.45
N ASN A 581 33.50 4.63 21.23
CA ASN A 581 34.30 4.05 22.30
C ASN A 581 34.61 5.06 23.42
N GLN A 582 34.88 6.33 23.07
CA GLN A 582 35.05 7.40 24.05
C GLN A 582 33.78 7.67 24.87
N ALA A 583 32.60 7.46 24.28
CA ALA A 583 31.31 7.56 24.96
C ALA A 583 30.93 6.30 25.76
N GLY A 584 31.82 5.30 25.86
CA GLY A 584 31.58 4.06 26.58
C GLY A 584 30.75 3.03 25.81
N ILE A 585 30.62 3.17 24.48
CA ILE A 585 29.89 2.24 23.60
C ILE A 585 30.89 1.42 22.77
N PRO A 586 31.15 0.15 23.13
CA PRO A 586 32.12 -0.70 22.43
C PRO A 586 31.83 -0.80 20.93
N SER A 587 32.76 -0.32 20.11
CA SER A 587 32.57 -0.19 18.66
C SER A 587 33.82 -0.52 17.86
N ALA A 588 33.64 -1.07 16.66
CA ALA A 588 34.73 -1.38 15.73
C ALA A 588 34.48 -0.73 14.36
N ALA A 589 35.57 -0.44 13.62
CA ALA A 589 35.50 -0.01 12.22
C ALA A 589 36.03 -1.13 11.33
N LEU A 590 35.32 -1.46 10.26
CA LEU A 590 35.74 -2.45 9.27
C LEU A 590 35.72 -1.86 7.86
N SER A 591 36.69 -2.26 7.05
CA SER A 591 36.79 -1.87 5.64
C SER A 591 37.09 -3.08 4.75
N GLY A 592 37.09 -2.90 3.43
CA GLY A 592 37.50 -3.94 2.49
C GLY A 592 38.95 -4.42 2.65
N GLN A 593 39.79 -3.68 3.38
CA GLN A 593 41.18 -4.05 3.66
C GLN A 593 41.34 -4.87 4.95
N THR A 594 40.30 -4.99 5.77
CA THR A 594 40.35 -5.74 7.02
C THR A 594 40.41 -7.26 6.76
N ALA A 595 41.31 -7.96 7.47
CA ALA A 595 41.50 -9.40 7.30
C ALA A 595 40.21 -10.18 7.60
N GLN A 596 40.04 -11.33 6.94
CA GLN A 596 38.82 -12.14 7.07
C GLN A 596 38.61 -12.66 8.50
N ALA A 597 39.69 -13.04 9.19
CA ALA A 597 39.63 -13.46 10.58
C ALA A 597 39.07 -12.36 11.50
N ASP A 598 39.56 -11.12 11.35
CA ASP A 598 39.10 -9.98 12.14
C ASP A 598 37.63 -9.63 11.84
N ARG A 599 37.20 -9.76 10.58
CA ARG A 599 35.80 -9.57 10.17
C ARG A 599 34.87 -10.62 10.81
N GLN A 600 35.33 -11.86 10.92
CA GLN A 600 34.57 -12.94 11.57
C GLN A 600 34.49 -12.73 13.09
N GLN A 601 35.61 -12.35 13.72
CA GLN A 601 35.65 -12.06 15.15
C GLN A 601 34.72 -10.89 15.51
N ALA A 602 34.76 -9.79 14.75
CA ALA A 602 33.88 -8.65 14.99
C ALA A 602 32.39 -9.02 14.90
N LYS A 603 32.02 -9.93 13.98
CA LYS A 603 30.66 -10.46 13.86
C LYS A 603 30.24 -11.26 15.10
N GLU A 604 31.11 -12.11 15.61
CA GLU A 604 30.87 -12.89 16.82
C GLU A 604 30.77 -12.00 18.06
N ASP A 605 31.62 -10.98 18.16
CA ASP A 605 31.60 -10.01 19.24
C ASP A 605 30.35 -9.13 19.22
N LEU A 606 29.84 -8.76 18.03
CA LEU A 606 28.55 -8.07 17.91
C LEU A 606 27.38 -8.98 18.28
N THR A 607 27.42 -10.25 17.89
CA THR A 607 26.33 -11.21 18.17
C THR A 607 26.23 -11.53 19.66
N SER A 608 27.38 -11.69 20.33
CA SER A 608 27.48 -11.91 21.78
C SER A 608 27.25 -10.65 22.61
N GLY A 609 27.25 -9.45 21.99
CA GLY A 609 27.01 -8.18 22.66
C GLY A 609 28.25 -7.55 23.30
N LYS A 610 29.45 -8.11 23.07
CA LYS A 610 30.73 -7.49 23.46
C LYS A 610 30.99 -6.20 22.68
N LEU A 611 30.66 -6.21 21.39
CA LEU A 611 30.54 -5.00 20.57
C LEU A 611 29.07 -4.61 20.47
N LYS A 612 28.81 -3.29 20.48
CA LYS A 612 27.48 -2.72 20.25
C LYS A 612 27.34 -2.21 18.82
N PHE A 613 28.42 -1.69 18.22
CA PHE A 613 28.39 -1.18 16.85
C PHE A 613 29.57 -1.66 16.00
N ILE A 614 29.28 -1.85 14.71
CA ILE A 614 30.30 -1.95 13.67
C ILE A 614 30.05 -0.86 12.62
N PHE A 615 31.04 0.01 12.42
CA PHE A 615 31.03 1.03 11.38
C PHE A 615 31.71 0.50 10.11
N VAL A 616 31.05 0.65 8.96
CA VAL A 616 31.47 0.06 7.69
C VAL A 616 31.39 1.02 6.52
N VAL A 617 32.22 0.75 5.51
CA VAL A 617 32.27 1.48 4.23
C VAL A 617 32.27 0.47 3.12
N ASP A 618 31.15 0.38 2.40
CA ASP A 618 30.92 -0.56 1.29
C ASP A 618 31.14 -2.05 1.59
N LEU A 619 31.44 -2.36 2.86
CA LEU A 619 31.43 -3.66 3.48
C LEU A 619 30.03 -3.92 4.04
N TYR A 620 29.60 -5.18 4.02
CA TYR A 620 28.26 -5.62 4.48
C TYR A 620 27.06 -5.09 3.69
N ASN A 621 27.27 -4.39 2.56
CA ASN A 621 26.20 -4.16 1.58
C ASN A 621 25.65 -5.51 1.04
N GLU A 622 26.57 -6.44 0.75
CA GLU A 622 26.28 -7.75 0.15
C GLU A 622 27.04 -8.89 0.88
N GLY A 623 26.40 -10.05 1.05
CA GLY A 623 27.06 -11.30 1.47
C GLY A 623 27.32 -11.54 2.96
N VAL A 624 26.84 -10.69 3.89
CA VAL A 624 27.01 -10.93 5.34
C VAL A 624 25.67 -11.09 6.06
N ASP A 625 25.60 -12.15 6.87
CA ASP A 625 24.40 -12.59 7.59
C ASP A 625 24.56 -12.40 9.10
N ILE A 626 23.94 -11.35 9.66
CA ILE A 626 23.85 -11.12 11.12
C ILE A 626 22.38 -10.84 11.46
N PRO A 627 21.53 -11.87 11.64
CA PRO A 627 20.09 -11.67 11.89
C PRO A 627 19.80 -10.86 13.16
N ALA A 628 20.71 -10.95 14.14
CA ALA A 628 20.61 -10.29 15.44
C ALA A 628 20.73 -8.75 15.40
N VAL A 629 21.11 -8.15 14.26
CA VAL A 629 21.19 -6.68 14.12
C VAL A 629 19.83 -6.07 14.37
N ASN A 630 19.72 -5.14 15.31
CA ASN A 630 18.48 -4.47 15.68
C ASN A 630 18.52 -2.94 15.50
N THR A 631 19.68 -2.38 15.14
CA THR A 631 19.86 -0.93 14.92
C THR A 631 20.69 -0.66 13.66
N ILE A 632 20.25 0.27 12.82
CA ILE A 632 21.01 0.74 11.64
C ILE A 632 21.18 2.25 11.70
N LEU A 633 22.40 2.74 11.45
CA LEU A 633 22.71 4.16 11.30
C LEU A 633 23.12 4.44 9.85
N PHE A 634 22.34 5.26 9.14
CA PHE A 634 22.74 5.83 7.85
C PHE A 634 23.45 7.17 8.10
N LEU A 635 24.78 7.15 8.03
CA LEU A 635 25.64 8.32 8.29
C LEU A 635 26.16 8.98 7.00
N ARG A 636 25.66 8.53 5.84
CA ARG A 636 26.02 9.01 4.51
C ARG A 636 24.77 9.21 3.64
N PRO A 637 24.80 10.11 2.66
CA PRO A 637 23.73 10.24 1.68
C PRO A 637 23.76 9.03 0.74
N THR A 638 23.03 7.97 1.07
CA THR A 638 22.88 6.80 0.19
C THR A 638 22.01 7.19 -1.00
N GLN A 639 22.62 7.39 -2.17
CA GLN A 639 21.95 7.89 -3.38
C GLN A 639 21.17 6.81 -4.12
N SER A 640 21.65 5.57 -4.05
CA SER A 640 21.03 4.43 -4.71
C SER A 640 19.91 3.84 -3.84
N PRO A 641 18.66 3.77 -4.33
CA PRO A 641 17.60 3.00 -3.68
C PRO A 641 17.99 1.53 -3.47
N THR A 642 18.73 0.95 -4.43
CA THR A 642 19.25 -0.42 -4.35
C THR A 642 20.17 -0.60 -3.14
N ILE A 643 21.21 0.22 -3.01
CA ILE A 643 22.15 0.12 -1.88
C ILE A 643 21.41 0.37 -0.56
N PHE A 644 20.48 1.33 -0.54
CA PHE A 644 19.66 1.63 0.63
C PHE A 644 18.82 0.41 1.08
N LEU A 645 18.10 -0.24 0.16
CA LEU A 645 17.30 -1.43 0.46
C LEU A 645 18.18 -2.64 0.84
N GLN A 646 19.32 -2.82 0.18
CA GLN A 646 20.27 -3.87 0.52
C GLN A 646 20.78 -3.71 1.96
N GLN A 647 21.17 -2.49 2.34
CA GLN A 647 21.65 -2.15 3.69
C GLN A 647 20.54 -2.32 4.73
N LEU A 648 19.35 -1.79 4.45
CA LEU A 648 18.18 -1.89 5.33
C LEU A 648 17.78 -3.35 5.58
N GLY A 649 17.66 -4.16 4.53
CA GLY A 649 17.16 -5.53 4.65
C GLY A 649 18.11 -6.51 5.33
N ARG A 650 19.37 -6.13 5.62
CA ARG A 650 20.21 -6.87 6.59
C ARG A 650 19.66 -6.77 8.00
N GLY A 651 19.19 -5.58 8.37
CA GLY A 651 18.53 -5.33 9.64
C GLY A 651 17.09 -5.84 9.70
N LEU A 652 16.47 -6.23 8.59
CA LEU A 652 15.07 -6.70 8.59
C LEU A 652 14.93 -8.21 8.84
N ARG A 653 16.02 -8.96 9.02
CA ARG A 653 15.94 -10.40 9.30
C ARG A 653 15.33 -10.67 10.68
N LEU A 654 14.53 -11.73 10.79
CA LEU A 654 13.96 -12.18 12.06
C LEU A 654 15.05 -12.73 12.98
N SER A 655 14.94 -12.45 14.28
CA SER A 655 15.84 -12.98 15.32
C SER A 655 15.09 -13.08 16.65
N PRO A 656 15.34 -14.11 17.49
CA PRO A 656 14.70 -14.21 18.80
C PRO A 656 14.94 -12.95 19.66
N GLY A 657 13.87 -12.41 20.24
CA GLY A 657 13.93 -11.22 21.10
C GLY A 657 14.03 -9.88 20.36
N LYS A 658 13.89 -9.88 19.03
CA LYS A 658 13.88 -8.66 18.21
C LYS A 658 12.47 -8.37 17.70
N ASP A 659 11.85 -7.33 18.27
CA ASP A 659 10.51 -6.89 17.91
C ASP A 659 10.47 -6.08 16.61
N CYS A 660 11.41 -5.14 16.46
CA CYS A 660 11.53 -4.26 15.29
C CYS A 660 12.99 -3.84 15.05
N LEU A 661 13.32 -3.48 13.82
CA LEU A 661 14.57 -2.80 13.45
C LEU A 661 14.45 -1.29 13.71
N THR A 662 15.32 -0.71 14.54
CA THR A 662 15.44 0.76 14.65
C THR A 662 16.40 1.30 13.59
N VAL A 663 15.97 2.28 12.80
CA VAL A 663 16.76 2.89 11.73
C VAL A 663 16.86 4.39 11.98
N LEU A 664 18.09 4.90 12.11
CA LEU A 664 18.37 6.33 12.23
C LEU A 664 19.07 6.81 10.96
N ASP A 665 18.42 7.70 10.23
CA ASP A 665 18.94 8.28 8.99
C ASP A 665 19.22 9.77 9.20
N PHE A 666 20.48 10.18 9.07
CA PHE A 666 20.90 11.55 9.32
C PHE A 666 20.83 12.37 8.03
N ILE A 667 19.79 13.21 7.95
CA ILE A 667 19.37 13.89 6.73
C ILE A 667 19.80 15.36 6.79
N GLY A 668 20.84 15.68 6.00
CA GLY A 668 21.33 17.04 5.78
C GLY A 668 20.73 17.70 4.55
N GLN A 669 21.13 18.94 4.27
CA GLN A 669 20.67 19.67 3.10
C GLN A 669 21.39 19.14 1.85
N ALA A 670 20.67 18.37 1.04
CA ALA A 670 21.21 17.74 -0.16
C ALA A 670 21.16 18.64 -1.41
N ASN A 671 22.00 18.30 -2.37
CA ASN A 671 21.99 18.83 -3.73
C ASN A 671 20.62 18.57 -4.40
N ARG A 672 20.23 19.47 -5.31
CA ARG A 672 18.95 19.40 -6.03
C ARG A 672 18.73 18.09 -6.80
N HIS A 673 19.81 17.44 -7.27
CA HIS A 673 19.71 16.19 -8.04
C HIS A 673 19.61 14.94 -7.15
N TYR A 674 19.67 15.08 -5.82
CA TYR A 674 19.51 13.94 -4.91
C TYR A 674 18.06 13.45 -4.92
N ASN A 675 17.87 12.16 -5.24
CA ASN A 675 16.54 11.57 -5.44
C ASN A 675 15.95 11.03 -4.12
N TYR A 676 15.40 11.92 -3.29
CA TYR A 676 14.62 11.50 -2.11
C TYR A 676 13.38 10.68 -2.49
N GLU A 677 12.80 10.94 -3.67
CA GLU A 677 11.56 10.30 -4.10
C GLU A 677 11.71 8.80 -4.25
N ALA A 678 12.72 8.35 -5.01
CA ALA A 678 12.99 6.94 -5.19
C ALA A 678 13.34 6.22 -3.87
N LYS A 679 14.07 6.88 -2.96
CA LYS A 679 14.44 6.33 -1.66
C LYS A 679 13.21 6.03 -0.78
N PHE A 680 12.28 6.98 -0.65
CA PHE A 680 11.10 6.78 0.20
C PHE A 680 10.00 5.97 -0.51
N LYS A 681 9.84 6.08 -1.83
CA LYS A 681 8.94 5.19 -2.59
C LYS A 681 9.33 3.71 -2.44
N ALA A 682 10.62 3.40 -2.33
CA ALA A 682 11.09 2.06 -2.04
C ALA A 682 10.62 1.51 -0.67
N LEU A 683 10.26 2.37 0.29
CA LEU A 683 9.72 1.99 1.60
C LEU A 683 8.19 1.93 1.61
N THR A 684 7.53 2.90 0.99
CA THR A 684 6.05 3.01 0.97
C THR A 684 5.40 2.12 -0.09
N GLY A 685 6.16 1.69 -1.11
CA GLY A 685 5.62 0.99 -2.27
C GLY A 685 4.92 1.93 -3.27
N PRO A 686 4.35 1.38 -4.35
CA PRO A 686 3.61 2.14 -5.35
C PRO A 686 2.28 2.64 -4.76
N GLY A 687 1.98 3.94 -4.92
CA GLY A 687 0.81 4.54 -4.29
C GLY A 687 0.68 6.05 -4.47
N HIS A 688 0.33 6.74 -3.39
CA HIS A 688 0.11 8.19 -3.40
C HIS A 688 1.41 8.98 -3.59
N ALA A 689 1.28 10.24 -4.00
CA ALA A 689 2.42 11.13 -4.19
C ALA A 689 3.18 11.32 -2.86
N LEU A 690 4.50 11.14 -2.86
CA LEU A 690 5.34 11.22 -1.65
C LEU A 690 5.15 12.51 -0.80
N PRO A 691 4.90 13.71 -1.36
CA PRO A 691 4.62 14.88 -0.54
C PRO A 691 3.36 14.75 0.34
N TYR A 692 2.38 13.96 -0.10
CA TYR A 692 1.18 13.63 0.69
C TYR A 692 1.56 12.71 1.85
N GLU A 693 2.26 11.61 1.58
CA GLU A 693 2.78 10.68 2.59
C GLU A 693 3.58 11.41 3.67
N ILE A 694 4.53 12.27 3.29
CA ILE A 694 5.35 13.02 4.25
C ILE A 694 4.51 13.95 5.14
N ARG A 695 3.47 14.58 4.60
CA ARG A 695 2.64 15.53 5.36
C ARG A 695 1.78 14.81 6.39
N ASP A 696 1.19 13.70 5.99
CA ASP A 696 0.20 12.94 6.80
C ASP A 696 0.83 11.83 7.64
N GLY A 697 2.16 11.72 7.67
CA GLY A 697 2.89 10.79 8.56
C GLY A 697 2.99 9.37 8.02
N PHE A 698 3.08 9.22 6.70
CA PHE A 698 3.23 7.96 5.97
C PHE A 698 2.14 6.91 6.28
N PRO A 699 0.85 7.25 6.05
CA PRO A 699 -0.28 6.37 6.38
C PRO A 699 -0.26 5.00 5.67
N HIS A 700 0.41 4.89 4.52
CA HIS A 700 0.42 3.68 3.69
C HIS A 700 1.69 2.82 3.84
N LEU A 701 2.44 2.97 4.94
CA LEU A 701 3.58 2.09 5.18
C LEU A 701 3.15 0.62 5.34
N PRO A 702 4.08 -0.31 5.09
CA PRO A 702 3.88 -1.71 5.45
C PRO A 702 3.49 -1.82 6.92
N ALA A 703 2.69 -2.82 7.19
CA ALA A 703 2.11 -3.05 8.48
C ALA A 703 3.26 -3.16 9.53
N ALA A 704 3.14 -2.49 10.69
CA ALA A 704 4.12 -2.47 11.82
C ALA A 704 5.37 -1.66 11.56
N CYS A 705 5.49 -1.08 10.39
CA CYS A 705 6.49 -0.08 10.15
C CYS A 705 6.04 1.28 10.66
N TYR A 706 7.00 2.05 11.14
CA TYR A 706 6.81 3.44 11.53
C TYR A 706 7.87 4.28 10.83
N LEU A 707 7.48 5.44 10.29
CA LEU A 707 8.43 6.39 9.71
C LEU A 707 8.13 7.79 10.19
N GLU A 708 9.13 8.43 10.79
CA GLU A 708 9.04 9.80 11.26
C GLU A 708 10.21 10.62 10.72
N LEU A 709 9.91 11.84 10.27
CA LEU A 709 10.90 12.82 9.85
C LEU A 709 10.87 14.00 10.81
N GLU A 710 12.02 14.35 11.37
CA GLU A 710 12.12 15.55 12.20
C GLU A 710 11.78 16.82 11.40
N PRO A 711 11.27 17.89 12.03
CA PRO A 711 10.68 19.03 11.33
C PRO A 711 11.61 19.69 10.28
N VAL A 712 12.90 19.80 10.57
CA VAL A 712 13.88 20.41 9.66
C VAL A 712 14.24 19.46 8.52
N ALA A 713 14.48 18.17 8.82
CA ALA A 713 14.67 17.14 7.80
C ALA A 713 13.46 17.05 6.84
N LYS A 714 12.23 17.06 7.40
CA LYS A 714 10.97 17.11 6.64
C LYS A 714 10.92 18.32 5.70
N LYS A 715 11.36 19.50 6.16
CA LYS A 715 11.45 20.71 5.34
C LYS A 715 12.48 20.57 4.20
N TYR A 716 13.66 20.00 4.46
CA TYR A 716 14.68 19.78 3.42
C TYR A 716 14.17 18.84 2.32
N ILE A 717 13.54 17.73 2.70
CA ILE A 717 12.98 16.77 1.75
C ILE A 717 11.85 17.41 0.93
N LEU A 718 10.89 18.09 1.58
CA LEU A 718 9.78 18.73 0.88
C LEU A 718 10.26 19.86 -0.06
N ALA A 719 11.28 20.61 0.31
CA ALA A 719 11.87 21.63 -0.56
C ALA A 719 12.52 21.01 -1.80
N ASN A 720 13.28 19.91 -1.63
CA ASN A 720 13.87 19.18 -2.75
C ASN A 720 12.79 18.59 -3.68
N LEU A 721 11.78 17.92 -3.11
CA LEU A 721 10.65 17.37 -3.88
C LEU A 721 9.86 18.46 -4.61
N GLY A 722 9.67 19.64 -4.00
CA GLY A 722 8.98 20.77 -4.61
C GLY A 722 9.73 21.36 -5.81
N GLN A 723 11.06 21.46 -5.73
CA GLN A 723 11.90 21.90 -6.86
C GLN A 723 11.94 20.86 -7.99
N ASN A 724 11.86 19.58 -7.63
CA ASN A 724 11.77 18.45 -8.55
C ASN A 724 10.33 18.09 -8.96
N ALA A 725 9.33 18.89 -8.59
CA ALA A 725 7.92 18.56 -8.84
C ALA A 725 7.58 18.60 -10.34
N ALA A 726 6.60 17.79 -10.75
CA ALA A 726 5.97 17.80 -12.07
C ALA A 726 5.12 19.07 -12.31
N ASN A 727 5.69 20.25 -12.08
CA ASN A 727 5.08 21.54 -12.42
C ASN A 727 5.66 22.05 -13.75
N LYS A 728 5.03 23.10 -14.32
CA LYS A 728 5.43 23.64 -15.62
C LYS A 728 6.94 23.95 -15.68
N ASN A 729 7.46 24.67 -14.69
CA ASN A 729 8.85 25.11 -14.68
C ASN A 729 9.83 23.94 -14.51
N GLY A 730 9.53 22.99 -13.63
CA GLY A 730 10.33 21.78 -13.40
C GLY A 730 10.39 20.91 -14.66
N LEU A 731 9.24 20.64 -15.29
CA LEU A 731 9.17 19.87 -16.53
C LEU A 731 9.87 20.57 -17.69
N THR A 732 9.74 21.89 -17.82
CA THR A 732 10.44 22.66 -18.86
C THR A 732 11.95 22.58 -18.70
N GLN A 733 12.48 22.66 -17.47
CA GLN A 733 13.91 22.48 -17.24
C GLN A 733 14.37 21.05 -17.54
N ARG A 734 13.62 20.04 -17.09
CA ARG A 734 13.91 18.63 -17.41
C ARG A 734 13.94 18.37 -18.90
N VAL A 735 12.99 18.93 -19.65
CA VAL A 735 12.95 18.84 -21.11
C VAL A 735 14.19 19.52 -21.72
N LYS A 736 14.61 20.65 -21.17
CA LYS A 736 15.79 21.39 -21.66
C LYS A 736 17.10 20.63 -21.49
N THR A 737 17.33 19.99 -20.34
CA THR A 737 18.59 19.29 -20.04
C THR A 737 18.54 17.79 -20.34
N PHE A 738 17.39 17.24 -20.74
CA PHE A 738 17.16 15.80 -20.92
C PHE A 738 18.26 15.09 -21.72
N SER A 739 18.57 15.59 -22.91
CA SER A 739 19.53 14.95 -23.81
C SER A 739 20.96 15.03 -23.28
N GLU A 740 21.31 16.11 -22.55
CA GLU A 740 22.63 16.29 -21.93
C GLU A 740 22.80 15.38 -20.71
N ASP A 741 21.77 15.28 -19.88
CA ASP A 741 21.80 14.52 -18.63
C ASP A 741 21.74 13.00 -18.86
N THR A 742 21.01 12.56 -19.90
CA THR A 742 20.69 11.13 -20.13
C THR A 742 21.40 10.52 -21.33
N GLY A 743 21.81 11.33 -22.31
CA GLY A 743 22.31 10.85 -23.60
C GLY A 743 21.25 10.22 -24.52
N LEU A 744 19.95 10.29 -24.17
CA LEU A 744 18.84 9.75 -24.97
C LEU A 744 18.13 10.84 -25.79
N GLU A 745 17.45 10.43 -26.86
CA GLU A 745 16.61 11.34 -27.66
C GLU A 745 15.33 11.73 -26.90
N LEU A 746 14.98 13.01 -26.97
CA LEU A 746 13.78 13.58 -26.34
C LEU A 746 12.48 13.25 -27.14
N ASN A 747 11.85 12.13 -26.77
CA ASN A 747 10.48 11.78 -27.12
C ASN A 747 9.67 11.45 -25.87
N LEU A 748 8.34 11.34 -25.99
CA LEU A 748 7.46 11.13 -24.84
C LEU A 748 7.81 9.83 -24.09
N ALA A 749 8.06 8.73 -24.80
CA ALA A 749 8.35 7.43 -24.18
C ALA A 749 9.64 7.45 -23.35
N ASN A 750 10.72 7.99 -23.90
CA ASN A 750 12.01 8.13 -23.21
C ASN A 750 11.88 9.07 -22.02
N PHE A 751 11.16 10.19 -22.17
CA PHE A 751 10.97 11.16 -21.10
C PHE A 751 10.20 10.56 -19.93
N LEU A 752 9.10 9.85 -20.21
CA LEU A 752 8.30 9.18 -19.18
C LEU A 752 9.08 8.05 -18.49
N LYS A 753 9.84 7.24 -19.25
CA LYS A 753 10.64 6.14 -18.70
C LYS A 753 11.75 6.64 -17.76
N VAL A 754 12.52 7.66 -18.16
CA VAL A 754 13.64 8.17 -17.35
C VAL A 754 13.17 8.80 -16.04
N TYR A 755 12.05 9.52 -16.08
CA TYR A 755 11.54 10.24 -14.91
C TYR A 755 10.49 9.46 -14.11
N ASP A 756 10.24 8.19 -14.46
CA ASP A 756 9.23 7.33 -13.84
C ASP A 756 7.86 8.03 -13.72
N MET A 757 7.39 8.58 -14.85
CA MET A 757 6.14 9.35 -14.92
C MET A 757 5.07 8.60 -15.71
N SER A 758 3.82 8.64 -15.23
CA SER A 758 2.68 8.21 -16.02
C SER A 758 2.20 9.32 -16.97
N LEU A 759 1.38 8.96 -17.96
CA LEU A 759 0.69 9.93 -18.81
C LEU A 759 -0.19 10.90 -18.00
N TYR A 760 -0.78 10.42 -16.89
CA TYR A 760 -1.62 11.23 -16.01
C TYR A 760 -0.83 12.29 -15.22
N ASP A 761 0.45 12.02 -14.93
CA ASP A 761 1.35 12.96 -14.24
C ASP A 761 1.89 14.03 -15.20
N PHE A 762 2.20 13.61 -16.43
CA PHE A 762 2.78 14.46 -17.45
C PHE A 762 1.77 15.45 -18.03
N TYR A 763 0.65 14.93 -18.55
CA TYR A 763 -0.44 15.76 -19.03
C TYR A 763 -1.20 16.33 -17.82
N HIS A 764 -1.55 17.61 -17.88
CA HIS A 764 -2.33 18.24 -16.82
C HIS A 764 -3.82 18.16 -17.15
N ALA A 765 -4.68 17.93 -16.15
CA ALA A 765 -6.13 17.77 -16.35
C ALA A 765 -6.79 19.02 -16.97
N SER A 766 -6.20 20.20 -16.81
CA SER A 766 -6.65 21.41 -17.49
C SER A 766 -6.27 21.47 -18.96
N GLY A 767 -5.47 20.54 -19.48
CA GLY A 767 -4.91 20.54 -20.83
C GLY A 767 -3.84 21.61 -21.07
N SER A 768 -3.21 22.12 -20.01
CA SER A 768 -2.19 23.18 -20.11
C SER A 768 -0.83 22.67 -20.55
N ARG A 769 -0.56 21.36 -20.50
CA ARG A 769 0.75 20.76 -20.76
C ARG A 769 0.70 19.76 -21.90
N SER A 770 1.76 19.77 -22.69
CA SER A 770 2.06 18.81 -23.75
C SER A 770 3.56 18.80 -24.01
N LEU A 771 4.09 17.75 -24.63
CA LEU A 771 5.52 17.69 -24.95
C LEU A 771 5.89 18.81 -25.94
N PHE A 772 5.01 19.09 -26.91
CA PHE A 772 5.19 20.19 -27.85
C PHE A 772 5.32 21.55 -27.13
N ARG A 773 4.42 21.86 -26.20
CA ARG A 773 4.48 23.11 -25.41
C ARG A 773 5.69 23.18 -24.50
N LEU A 774 6.10 22.06 -23.89
CA LEU A 774 7.29 22.02 -23.05
C LEU A 774 8.56 22.25 -23.87
N LYS A 775 8.68 21.63 -25.07
CA LYS A 775 9.77 21.88 -26.02
C LYS A 775 9.84 23.37 -26.41
N LYS A 776 8.68 23.98 -26.65
CA LYS A 776 8.56 25.42 -26.94
C LYS A 776 9.03 26.29 -25.77
N TRP A 777 8.54 26.04 -24.56
CA TRP A 777 8.95 26.81 -23.37
C TRP A 777 10.42 26.60 -22.99
N ALA A 778 10.99 25.45 -23.33
CA ALA A 778 12.41 25.15 -23.13
C ALA A 778 13.31 25.83 -24.17
N GLY A 779 12.75 26.37 -25.25
CA GLY A 779 13.49 26.96 -26.36
C GLY A 779 14.13 25.94 -27.30
N LEU A 780 13.62 24.69 -27.32
CA LEU A 780 14.15 23.61 -28.15
C LEU A 780 13.54 23.59 -29.56
N ILE A 781 12.38 24.20 -29.75
CA ILE A 781 11.71 24.35 -31.05
C ILE A 781 11.38 25.83 -31.29
N THR A 782 11.36 26.22 -32.57
CA THR A 782 11.04 27.58 -33.03
C THR A 782 9.57 27.75 -33.44
N ASP A 783 8.80 26.66 -33.50
CA ASP A 783 7.38 26.67 -33.85
C ASP A 783 6.54 27.38 -32.78
N ASP A 784 5.81 28.41 -33.18
CA ASP A 784 5.03 29.28 -32.31
C ASP A 784 3.53 28.97 -32.30
N ARG A 785 3.08 27.96 -33.06
CA ARG A 785 1.69 27.49 -33.05
C ARG A 785 1.28 26.98 -31.66
N ASP A 786 -0.03 26.95 -31.42
CA ASP A 786 -0.65 26.39 -30.23
C ASP A 786 -2.11 26.04 -30.51
N VAL A 787 -2.72 25.24 -29.64
CA VAL A 787 -4.14 24.88 -29.68
C VAL A 787 -4.83 25.26 -28.36
N GLU A 788 -6.16 25.24 -28.33
CA GLU A 788 -6.88 25.39 -27.07
C GLU A 788 -6.56 24.24 -26.10
N ASN A 789 -6.56 24.56 -24.80
CA ASN A 789 -6.38 23.56 -23.74
C ASN A 789 -7.33 22.36 -23.84
N LYS A 790 -8.55 22.56 -24.36
CA LYS A 790 -9.57 21.50 -24.54
C LYS A 790 -9.10 20.37 -25.45
N VAL A 791 -8.14 20.61 -26.35
CA VAL A 791 -7.56 19.56 -27.20
C VAL A 791 -6.79 18.56 -26.34
N TYR A 792 -5.83 19.04 -25.54
CA TYR A 792 -5.03 18.18 -24.67
C TYR A 792 -5.82 17.61 -23.48
N GLN A 793 -6.93 18.23 -23.05
CA GLN A 793 -7.85 17.61 -22.08
C GLN A 793 -8.40 16.27 -22.58
N LYS A 794 -8.67 16.16 -23.88
CA LYS A 794 -9.26 14.95 -24.50
C LYS A 794 -8.25 13.81 -24.65
N PHE A 795 -6.94 14.06 -24.54
CA PHE A 795 -5.94 12.98 -24.55
C PHE A 795 -6.10 12.01 -23.40
N SER A 796 -6.70 12.43 -22.29
CA SER A 796 -7.02 11.54 -21.17
C SER A 796 -7.86 10.32 -21.57
N SER A 797 -8.66 10.41 -22.63
CA SER A 797 -9.44 9.29 -23.18
C SER A 797 -8.58 8.12 -23.73
N PHE A 798 -7.27 8.32 -23.91
CA PHE A 798 -6.34 7.35 -24.47
C PHE A 798 -5.35 6.78 -23.45
N PHE A 799 -5.24 7.39 -22.26
CA PHE A 799 -4.21 7.04 -21.28
C PHE A 799 -4.40 5.66 -20.67
N HIS A 800 -5.64 5.18 -20.59
CA HIS A 800 -6.00 3.87 -20.05
C HIS A 800 -6.01 2.76 -21.10
N ILE A 801 -5.99 3.08 -22.40
CA ILE A 801 -6.21 2.08 -23.45
C ILE A 801 -5.08 1.05 -23.47
N ASP A 802 -5.49 -0.21 -23.51
CA ASP A 802 -4.64 -1.40 -23.45
C ASP A 802 -5.12 -2.53 -24.39
N SER A 803 -6.11 -2.25 -25.25
CA SER A 803 -6.49 -3.15 -26.35
C SER A 803 -5.50 -3.00 -27.50
N LYS A 804 -4.67 -4.03 -27.72
CA LYS A 804 -3.74 -4.06 -28.85
C LYS A 804 -4.46 -3.86 -30.18
N ARG A 805 -5.61 -4.49 -30.35
CA ARG A 805 -6.43 -4.39 -31.58
C ARG A 805 -6.85 -2.94 -31.87
N LEU A 806 -7.34 -2.21 -30.86
CA LEU A 806 -7.70 -0.80 -31.03
C LEU A 806 -6.49 0.08 -31.29
N LEU A 807 -5.38 -0.13 -30.56
CA LEU A 807 -4.16 0.65 -30.72
C LEU A 807 -3.58 0.47 -32.14
N ASP A 808 -3.47 -0.76 -32.62
CA ASP A 808 -3.00 -1.08 -33.97
C ASP A 808 -3.89 -0.43 -35.04
N TYR A 809 -5.21 -0.56 -34.90
CA TYR A 809 -6.17 0.04 -35.84
C TYR A 809 -6.10 1.57 -35.84
N TRP A 810 -6.11 2.21 -34.67
CA TRP A 810 -6.03 3.68 -34.58
C TRP A 810 -4.70 4.21 -35.10
N LEU A 811 -3.57 3.56 -34.81
CA LEU A 811 -2.27 3.94 -35.36
C LEU A 811 -2.24 3.82 -36.89
N ALA A 812 -2.81 2.76 -37.45
CA ALA A 812 -2.93 2.57 -38.90
C ALA A 812 -3.83 3.65 -39.54
N TYR A 813 -5.00 3.91 -38.94
CA TYR A 813 -5.93 4.94 -39.40
C TYR A 813 -5.32 6.35 -39.33
N LEU A 814 -4.60 6.69 -38.25
CA LEU A 814 -3.94 7.99 -38.11
C LEU A 814 -2.81 8.17 -39.14
N LYS A 815 -2.06 7.11 -39.47
CA LYS A 815 -1.06 7.16 -40.56
C LYS A 815 -1.71 7.35 -41.92
N THR A 816 -2.75 6.58 -42.22
CA THR A 816 -3.39 6.57 -43.52
C THR A 816 -4.90 6.39 -43.34
N PRO A 817 -5.67 7.49 -43.24
CA PRO A 817 -7.11 7.42 -43.06
C PRO A 817 -7.75 6.68 -44.24
N LYS A 818 -8.51 5.63 -43.93
CA LYS A 818 -9.25 4.83 -44.90
C LYS A 818 -10.65 4.56 -44.35
N GLU A 819 -11.59 4.30 -45.25
CA GLU A 819 -12.92 3.81 -44.91
C GLU A 819 -12.82 2.46 -44.19
N ALA A 820 -13.76 2.21 -43.27
CA ALA A 820 -13.84 0.93 -42.57
C ALA A 820 -14.17 -0.21 -43.56
N SER A 821 -13.38 -1.28 -43.53
CA SER A 821 -13.54 -2.44 -44.43
C SER A 821 -14.59 -3.45 -43.95
N ASN A 822 -14.92 -3.41 -42.65
CA ASN A 822 -15.86 -4.32 -42.01
C ASN A 822 -16.54 -3.64 -40.82
N GLU A 823 -17.55 -4.31 -40.27
CA GLU A 823 -18.35 -3.79 -39.16
C GLU A 823 -17.52 -3.54 -37.89
N THR A 824 -16.54 -4.40 -37.60
CA THR A 824 -15.64 -4.21 -36.45
C THR A 824 -14.84 -2.92 -36.60
N GLU A 825 -14.27 -2.65 -37.77
CA GLU A 825 -13.55 -1.40 -38.05
C GLU A 825 -14.46 -0.17 -37.98
N ARG A 826 -15.72 -0.29 -38.41
CA ARG A 826 -16.72 0.79 -38.28
C ARG A 826 -16.94 1.16 -36.81
N LEU A 827 -17.11 0.15 -35.95
CA LEU A 827 -17.27 0.36 -34.51
C LEU A 827 -16.00 0.94 -33.87
N MET A 828 -14.82 0.43 -34.24
CA MET A 828 -13.53 0.95 -33.74
C MET A 828 -13.27 2.41 -34.18
N LEU A 829 -13.71 2.81 -35.37
CA LEU A 829 -13.69 4.20 -35.82
C LEU A 829 -14.65 5.08 -35.00
N GLY A 830 -15.85 4.57 -34.72
CA GLY A 830 -16.80 5.22 -33.81
C GLY A 830 -16.18 5.45 -32.43
N MET A 831 -15.51 4.45 -31.86
CA MET A 831 -14.80 4.57 -30.58
C MET A 831 -13.71 5.64 -30.61
N LEU A 832 -12.97 5.78 -31.72
CA LEU A 832 -11.98 6.85 -31.88
C LEU A 832 -12.65 8.23 -31.87
N TYR A 833 -13.70 8.41 -32.66
CA TYR A 833 -14.45 9.67 -32.70
C TYR A 833 -15.02 10.06 -31.32
N TYR A 834 -15.66 9.12 -30.63
CA TYR A 834 -16.27 9.34 -29.31
C TYR A 834 -15.24 9.41 -28.15
N SER A 835 -13.96 9.18 -28.45
CA SER A 835 -12.86 9.54 -27.55
C SER A 835 -12.57 11.05 -27.56
N PHE A 836 -12.93 11.76 -28.65
CA PHE A 836 -12.81 13.21 -28.79
C PHE A 836 -14.12 13.96 -28.52
N TYR A 837 -15.26 13.35 -28.84
CA TYR A 837 -16.57 14.01 -28.82
C TYR A 837 -17.59 13.22 -27.98
N LYS A 838 -18.65 13.90 -27.55
CA LYS A 838 -19.79 13.31 -26.83
C LYS A 838 -21.10 13.31 -27.64
N LYS A 839 -21.09 13.96 -28.79
CA LYS A 839 -22.25 14.21 -29.65
C LYS A 839 -21.97 13.65 -31.04
N LYS A 840 -23.01 13.27 -31.76
CA LYS A 840 -22.93 12.76 -33.13
C LYS A 840 -22.40 13.82 -34.11
N PRO A 841 -21.78 13.43 -35.24
CA PRO A 841 -21.25 14.32 -36.27
C PRO A 841 -22.17 15.48 -36.65
N ALA A 842 -23.42 15.18 -37.02
CA ALA A 842 -24.38 16.19 -37.48
C ALA A 842 -24.70 17.27 -36.44
N GLN A 843 -24.65 16.96 -35.13
CA GLN A 843 -24.88 17.95 -34.06
C GLN A 843 -23.71 18.92 -33.87
N LEU A 844 -22.53 18.56 -34.37
CA LEU A 844 -21.32 19.38 -34.33
C LEU A 844 -21.01 20.00 -35.70
N GLY A 845 -21.87 19.80 -36.71
CA GLY A 845 -21.70 20.34 -38.06
C GLY A 845 -20.80 19.50 -38.97
N PHE A 846 -20.46 18.27 -38.58
CA PHE A 846 -19.68 17.34 -39.41
C PHE A 846 -20.59 16.43 -40.23
N LYS A 847 -20.18 16.10 -41.46
CA LYS A 847 -20.88 15.19 -42.37
C LYS A 847 -20.83 13.74 -41.88
N ASP A 848 -19.67 13.32 -41.39
CA ASP A 848 -19.39 11.95 -40.98
C ASP A 848 -18.36 11.91 -39.83
N LEU A 849 -18.08 10.70 -39.34
CA LEU A 849 -17.09 10.48 -38.28
C LEU A 849 -15.67 10.90 -38.73
N HIS A 850 -15.34 10.70 -40.01
CA HIS A 850 -14.02 11.00 -40.55
C HIS A 850 -13.73 12.51 -40.54
N GLU A 851 -14.70 13.35 -40.90
CA GLU A 851 -14.57 14.80 -40.89
C GLU A 851 -14.34 15.32 -39.47
N GLY A 852 -15.07 14.84 -38.47
CA GLY A 852 -14.84 15.27 -37.10
C GLY A 852 -13.49 14.82 -36.52
N ILE A 853 -12.97 13.65 -36.93
CA ILE A 853 -11.62 13.21 -36.56
C ILE A 853 -10.55 14.08 -37.27
N ARG A 854 -10.74 14.39 -38.56
CA ARG A 854 -9.84 15.28 -39.30
C ARG A 854 -9.81 16.69 -38.72
N ASP A 855 -10.96 17.22 -38.31
CA ASP A 855 -11.06 18.53 -37.67
C ASP A 855 -10.28 18.57 -36.35
N PHE A 856 -10.42 17.52 -35.51
CA PHE A 856 -9.67 17.43 -34.26
C PHE A 856 -8.15 17.37 -34.46
N LEU A 857 -7.71 16.70 -35.52
CA LEU A 857 -6.31 16.43 -35.83
C LEU A 857 -5.76 17.33 -36.94
N LYS A 858 -6.33 18.53 -37.11
CA LYS A 858 -5.96 19.48 -38.15
C LYS A 858 -4.50 19.93 -38.05
N GLU A 859 -3.97 20.02 -36.83
CA GLU A 859 -2.57 20.39 -36.58
C GLU A 859 -1.67 19.15 -36.50
N ASP A 860 -0.61 19.11 -37.32
CA ASP A 860 0.28 17.95 -37.41
C ASP A 860 0.94 17.59 -36.07
N PHE A 861 1.35 18.58 -35.27
CA PHE A 861 1.98 18.33 -33.97
C PHE A 861 1.03 17.68 -32.95
N VAL A 862 -0.28 17.95 -33.02
CA VAL A 862 -1.29 17.28 -32.18
C VAL A 862 -1.44 15.83 -32.60
N LYS A 863 -1.46 15.59 -33.91
CA LYS A 863 -1.55 14.23 -34.48
C LYS A 863 -0.32 13.39 -34.13
N GLU A 864 0.88 13.95 -34.29
CA GLU A 864 2.13 13.26 -33.94
C GLU A 864 2.20 12.93 -32.44
N GLU A 865 1.82 13.88 -31.58
CA GLU A 865 1.82 13.66 -30.14
C GLU A 865 0.79 12.61 -29.71
N LEU A 866 -0.41 12.59 -30.32
CA LEU A 866 -1.39 11.51 -30.09
C LEU A 866 -0.81 10.15 -30.50
N MET A 867 -0.13 10.08 -31.64
CA MET A 867 0.53 8.84 -32.08
C MET A 867 1.65 8.40 -31.12
N GLU A 868 2.41 9.33 -30.52
CA GLU A 868 3.37 9.02 -29.47
C GLU A 868 2.67 8.43 -28.23
N VAL A 869 1.54 9.01 -27.79
CA VAL A 869 0.74 8.46 -26.68
C VAL A 869 0.28 7.03 -26.99
N LEU A 870 -0.27 6.77 -28.18
CA LEU A 870 -0.75 5.43 -28.57
C LEU A 870 0.40 4.42 -28.68
N ARG A 871 1.56 4.80 -29.23
CA ARG A 871 2.74 3.93 -29.29
C ARG A 871 3.29 3.63 -27.90
N TYR A 872 3.32 4.62 -27.02
CA TYR A 872 3.73 4.41 -25.64
C TYR A 872 2.79 3.42 -24.95
N ARG A 873 1.47 3.57 -25.10
CA ARG A 873 0.50 2.57 -24.59
C ARG A 873 0.73 1.18 -25.16
N LEU A 874 0.99 1.07 -26.47
CA LEU A 874 1.29 -0.20 -27.13
C LEU A 874 2.56 -0.87 -26.58
N SER A 875 3.58 -0.08 -26.23
CA SER A 875 4.83 -0.58 -25.59
C SER A 875 4.69 -0.91 -24.10
N GLN A 876 3.55 -0.61 -23.48
CA GLN A 876 3.29 -0.79 -22.04
C GLN A 876 2.17 -1.81 -21.79
N LEU A 877 1.79 -2.59 -22.80
CA LEU A 877 0.81 -3.65 -22.66
C LEU A 877 1.36 -4.74 -21.75
N THR A 878 0.69 -4.95 -20.62
CA THR A 878 1.04 -5.94 -19.60
C THR A 878 0.00 -7.05 -19.48
N VAL A 879 -1.18 -6.87 -20.07
CA VAL A 879 -2.30 -7.81 -20.03
C VAL A 879 -2.53 -8.35 -21.43
N LEU A 880 -2.67 -9.68 -21.56
CA LEU A 880 -3.06 -10.32 -22.80
C LEU A 880 -4.59 -10.25 -22.91
N PRO A 881 -5.16 -9.47 -23.85
CA PRO A 881 -6.61 -9.33 -23.95
C PRO A 881 -7.25 -10.64 -24.39
N GLU A 882 -8.37 -10.99 -23.77
CA GLU A 882 -9.21 -12.12 -24.20
C GLU A 882 -10.36 -11.64 -25.08
N ALA A 883 -10.77 -12.49 -26.03
CA ALA A 883 -11.92 -12.18 -26.87
C ALA A 883 -13.20 -12.18 -26.02
N ASN A 884 -14.13 -11.26 -26.34
CA ASN A 884 -15.46 -11.29 -25.74
C ASN A 884 -16.29 -12.46 -26.30
N GLU A 885 -17.29 -12.90 -25.54
CA GLU A 885 -18.18 -14.01 -25.90
C GLU A 885 -19.52 -13.53 -26.48
N TYR A 886 -19.59 -12.29 -27.00
CA TYR A 886 -20.85 -11.79 -27.55
C TYR A 886 -21.23 -12.53 -28.84
N PRO A 887 -22.51 -12.87 -29.05
CA PRO A 887 -23.00 -13.45 -30.30
C PRO A 887 -23.14 -12.42 -31.43
N PHE A 888 -22.73 -11.16 -31.20
CA PHE A 888 -22.79 -10.03 -32.12
C PHE A 888 -21.42 -9.35 -32.21
N THR A 889 -21.20 -8.58 -33.27
CA THR A 889 -19.93 -7.86 -33.48
C THR A 889 -19.70 -6.82 -32.37
N CYS A 890 -18.60 -6.96 -31.63
CA CYS A 890 -18.19 -6.03 -30.59
C CYS A 890 -16.66 -5.92 -30.51
N PRO A 891 -16.08 -4.72 -30.57
CA PRO A 891 -14.63 -4.52 -30.54
C PRO A 891 -14.02 -4.54 -29.11
N LEU A 892 -14.82 -4.72 -28.06
CA LEU A 892 -14.29 -4.79 -26.69
C LEU A 892 -13.57 -6.11 -26.43
N GLU A 893 -12.49 -6.06 -25.67
CA GLU A 893 -11.72 -7.22 -25.23
C GLU A 893 -11.80 -7.32 -23.71
N VAL A 894 -11.89 -8.54 -23.19
CA VAL A 894 -11.99 -8.79 -21.75
C VAL A 894 -10.64 -8.43 -21.11
N HIS A 895 -10.72 -7.86 -19.91
CA HIS A 895 -9.63 -7.28 -19.11
C HIS A 895 -9.04 -5.96 -19.62
N CYS A 896 -9.53 -5.43 -20.75
CA CYS A 896 -9.16 -4.10 -21.23
C CYS A 896 -9.97 -2.98 -20.57
N HIS A 897 -9.41 -1.77 -20.62
CA HIS A 897 -9.98 -0.56 -20.04
C HIS A 897 -10.66 0.33 -21.07
N TYR A 898 -11.85 0.82 -20.74
CA TYR A 898 -12.66 1.67 -21.62
C TYR A 898 -13.39 2.75 -20.83
N ASN A 899 -13.55 3.93 -21.42
CA ASN A 899 -14.46 4.93 -20.89
C ASN A 899 -15.91 4.65 -21.36
N VAL A 900 -16.89 5.30 -20.72
CA VAL A 900 -18.31 5.08 -21.03
C VAL A 900 -18.64 5.36 -22.50
N ASN A 901 -18.08 6.42 -23.09
CA ASN A 901 -18.35 6.77 -24.49
C ASN A 901 -17.83 5.70 -25.46
N GLN A 902 -16.65 5.15 -25.18
CA GLN A 902 -16.05 4.05 -25.94
C GLN A 902 -16.91 2.78 -25.83
N ILE A 903 -17.42 2.47 -24.63
CA ILE A 903 -18.36 1.35 -24.43
C ILE A 903 -19.64 1.56 -25.23
N MET A 904 -20.27 2.74 -25.13
CA MET A 904 -21.51 3.04 -25.88
C MET A 904 -21.29 2.99 -27.40
N ALA A 905 -20.13 3.43 -27.89
CA ALA A 905 -19.77 3.32 -29.29
C ALA A 905 -19.53 1.87 -29.73
N ALA A 906 -18.92 1.04 -28.88
CA ALA A 906 -18.69 -0.37 -29.16
C ALA A 906 -20.00 -1.19 -29.25
N PHE A 907 -21.03 -0.79 -28.50
CA PHE A 907 -22.38 -1.36 -28.58
C PHE A 907 -23.26 -0.75 -29.69
N ASP A 908 -22.68 0.13 -30.52
CA ASP A 908 -23.35 0.90 -31.58
C ASP A 908 -24.50 1.81 -31.09
N TYR A 909 -24.54 2.06 -29.78
CA TYR A 909 -25.49 3.00 -29.17
C TYR A 909 -25.11 4.45 -29.49
N PHE A 910 -23.81 4.71 -29.56
CA PHE A 910 -23.24 5.96 -30.08
C PHE A 910 -22.64 5.68 -31.45
N ASN A 911 -23.25 6.26 -32.48
CA ASN A 911 -22.84 6.05 -33.87
C ASN A 911 -22.96 7.35 -34.68
N GLN A 912 -22.90 7.27 -36.01
CA GLN A 912 -22.98 8.44 -36.88
C GLN A 912 -24.32 9.19 -36.77
N ASP A 913 -25.40 8.46 -36.52
CA ASP A 913 -26.77 8.96 -36.60
C ASP A 913 -27.37 9.30 -35.23
N GLN A 914 -26.88 8.68 -34.15
CA GLN A 914 -27.39 8.87 -32.79
C GLN A 914 -26.30 8.87 -31.71
N SER A 915 -26.55 9.63 -30.65
CA SER A 915 -25.80 9.62 -29.37
C SER A 915 -26.75 10.05 -28.25
N PRO A 916 -27.64 9.16 -27.79
CA PRO A 916 -28.60 9.50 -26.73
C PRO A 916 -27.90 9.82 -25.41
N GLU A 917 -28.54 10.59 -24.54
CA GLU A 917 -27.99 10.78 -23.19
C GLU A 917 -27.99 9.47 -22.41
N PHE A 918 -26.90 9.20 -21.70
CA PHE A 918 -26.74 8.03 -20.85
C PHE A 918 -26.18 8.46 -19.49
N ARG A 919 -26.91 8.15 -18.41
CA ARG A 919 -26.60 8.56 -17.03
C ARG A 919 -26.89 7.47 -15.98
N GLU A 920 -27.22 6.26 -16.41
CA GLU A 920 -27.62 5.14 -15.56
C GLU A 920 -26.44 4.22 -15.25
N GLY A 921 -26.48 3.48 -14.13
CA GLY A 921 -25.46 2.49 -13.77
C GLY A 921 -25.63 1.14 -14.46
N VAL A 922 -26.78 0.89 -15.07
CA VAL A 922 -27.11 -0.35 -15.78
C VAL A 922 -27.84 -0.01 -17.08
N LYS A 923 -27.55 -0.72 -18.17
CA LYS A 923 -28.23 -0.52 -19.46
C LYS A 923 -28.62 -1.85 -20.09
N TYR A 924 -29.91 -2.01 -20.42
CA TYR A 924 -30.39 -3.11 -21.25
C TYR A 924 -30.40 -2.72 -22.74
N PHE A 925 -29.75 -3.53 -23.56
CA PHE A 925 -29.78 -3.47 -25.02
C PHE A 925 -30.72 -4.56 -25.55
N ALA A 926 -31.98 -4.22 -25.78
CA ALA A 926 -33.02 -5.17 -26.17
C ALA A 926 -32.73 -5.87 -27.51
N ASP A 927 -32.13 -5.16 -28.47
CA ASP A 927 -31.69 -5.69 -29.77
C ASP A 927 -30.58 -6.74 -29.65
N LYS A 928 -29.76 -6.64 -28.59
CA LYS A 928 -28.63 -7.52 -28.31
C LYS A 928 -28.90 -8.55 -27.21
N LYS A 929 -30.05 -8.42 -26.51
CA LYS A 929 -30.38 -9.19 -25.29
C LYS A 929 -29.25 -9.16 -24.25
N THR A 930 -28.68 -7.98 -24.01
CA THR A 930 -27.53 -7.82 -23.10
C THR A 930 -27.78 -6.69 -22.11
N ASP A 931 -27.57 -6.96 -20.83
CA ASP A 931 -27.49 -5.96 -19.77
C ASP A 931 -26.01 -5.70 -19.44
N ILE A 932 -25.59 -4.43 -19.50
CA ILE A 932 -24.26 -4.02 -19.04
C ILE A 932 -24.34 -3.35 -17.67
N PHE A 933 -23.46 -3.72 -16.75
CA PHE A 933 -23.37 -3.15 -15.40
C PHE A 933 -22.11 -2.30 -15.30
N LEU A 934 -22.28 -0.99 -15.04
CA LEU A 934 -21.19 -0.04 -14.79
C LEU A 934 -21.01 0.16 -13.28
N ILE A 935 -20.07 -0.57 -12.69
CA ILE A 935 -19.92 -0.73 -11.25
C ILE A 935 -18.77 0.14 -10.74
N ASN A 936 -19.03 0.92 -9.68
CA ASN A 936 -18.01 1.65 -8.93
C ASN A 936 -17.83 0.95 -7.58
N LEU A 937 -16.64 0.41 -7.30
CA LEU A 937 -16.38 -0.28 -6.04
C LEU A 937 -16.46 0.69 -4.83
N ASN A 938 -15.93 1.91 -4.98
CA ASN A 938 -15.99 2.95 -3.95
C ASN A 938 -16.92 4.10 -4.37
N LYS A 939 -17.99 4.33 -3.59
CA LYS A 939 -19.05 5.32 -3.90
C LYS A 939 -18.87 6.68 -3.18
N SER A 940 -18.05 6.80 -2.14
CA SER A 940 -17.73 8.06 -1.44
C SER A 940 -16.31 8.57 -1.74
N GLU A 941 -16.14 9.90 -1.89
CA GLU A 941 -14.83 10.56 -2.13
C GLU A 941 -14.27 11.25 -0.86
N LYS A 942 -15.04 11.33 0.23
CA LYS A 942 -14.66 12.02 1.48
C LYS A 942 -15.15 11.22 2.68
N ASP A 943 -14.22 11.00 3.60
CA ASP A 943 -14.36 10.38 4.92
C ASP A 943 -14.71 8.88 4.91
N PHE A 944 -13.96 8.13 5.73
CA PHE A 944 -14.18 6.71 5.99
C PHE A 944 -15.47 6.56 6.81
N SER A 945 -16.64 6.56 6.18
CA SER A 945 -17.91 6.17 6.83
C SER A 945 -18.18 4.69 6.54
N PRO A 946 -18.11 3.80 7.55
CA PRO A 946 -18.36 2.36 7.39
C PRO A 946 -19.77 2.06 6.86
N SER A 947 -20.73 2.95 7.13
CA SER A 947 -22.15 2.76 6.78
C SER A 947 -22.48 3.04 5.31
N THR A 948 -21.55 3.63 4.54
CA THR A 948 -21.70 3.94 3.11
C THR A 948 -20.73 3.19 2.20
N MET A 949 -19.85 2.37 2.77
CA MET A 949 -18.93 1.56 2.00
C MET A 949 -19.47 0.14 1.85
N TYR A 950 -19.47 -0.33 0.60
CA TYR A 950 -19.57 -1.73 0.18
C TYR A 950 -20.97 -2.29 -0.07
N GLU A 951 -21.47 -2.02 -1.29
CA GLU A 951 -22.58 -2.78 -1.89
C GLU A 951 -22.11 -3.76 -2.98
N ASP A 952 -20.95 -3.50 -3.61
CA ASP A 952 -20.45 -4.23 -4.78
C ASP A 952 -18.99 -4.66 -4.55
N TYR A 953 -18.68 -5.96 -4.64
CA TYR A 953 -17.35 -6.50 -4.32
C TYR A 953 -17.04 -7.83 -5.00
N ALA A 954 -15.76 -8.12 -5.27
CA ALA A 954 -15.38 -9.48 -5.68
C ALA A 954 -15.34 -10.37 -4.44
N ILE A 955 -15.93 -11.57 -4.50
CA ILE A 955 -15.86 -12.60 -3.44
C ILE A 955 -14.58 -13.42 -3.61
N ASN A 956 -14.25 -13.76 -4.86
CA ASN A 956 -12.99 -14.39 -5.24
C ASN A 956 -12.71 -14.09 -6.73
N ALA A 957 -11.75 -14.78 -7.35
CA ALA A 957 -11.38 -14.56 -8.73
C ALA A 957 -12.53 -14.79 -9.74
N GLN A 958 -13.59 -15.52 -9.41
CA GLN A 958 -14.70 -15.82 -10.34
C GLN A 958 -16.07 -15.40 -9.80
N LEU A 959 -16.20 -15.13 -8.50
CA LEU A 959 -17.48 -14.74 -7.89
C LEU A 959 -17.48 -13.25 -7.59
N PHE A 960 -18.55 -12.55 -7.99
CA PHE A 960 -18.72 -11.12 -7.79
C PHE A 960 -20.08 -10.82 -7.14
N HIS A 961 -20.08 -10.10 -6.03
CA HIS A 961 -21.26 -9.57 -5.37
C HIS A 961 -21.65 -8.21 -5.98
N TRP A 962 -22.91 -8.07 -6.36
CA TRP A 962 -23.48 -6.82 -6.86
C TRP A 962 -24.85 -6.57 -6.23
N GLN A 963 -25.17 -5.31 -5.92
CA GLN A 963 -26.45 -4.94 -5.33
C GLN A 963 -27.29 -4.07 -6.27
N SER A 964 -28.58 -4.35 -6.34
CA SER A 964 -29.54 -3.58 -7.14
C SER A 964 -29.79 -2.19 -6.57
N GLN A 965 -30.48 -1.33 -7.34
CA GLN A 965 -30.94 -0.03 -6.84
C GLN A 965 -31.99 -0.23 -5.73
N SER A 966 -32.11 0.70 -4.78
CA SER A 966 -32.94 0.53 -3.57
C SER A 966 -34.44 0.33 -3.81
N GLN A 967 -34.94 0.67 -5.01
CA GLN A 967 -36.34 0.52 -5.38
C GLN A 967 -36.65 -0.85 -5.98
N ASP A 968 -35.63 -1.58 -6.44
CA ASP A 968 -35.78 -2.89 -7.07
C ASP A 968 -36.16 -3.93 -6.01
N ARG A 969 -37.22 -4.70 -6.28
CA ARG A 969 -37.70 -5.81 -5.45
C ARG A 969 -37.50 -7.13 -6.21
N PRO A 970 -37.45 -8.29 -5.52
CA PRO A 970 -37.38 -9.59 -6.19
C PRO A 970 -38.44 -9.80 -7.26
N ALA A 971 -39.64 -9.23 -7.08
CA ALA A 971 -40.75 -9.33 -8.03
C ALA A 971 -40.67 -8.38 -9.25
N SER A 972 -39.67 -7.47 -9.34
CA SER A 972 -39.61 -6.49 -10.44
C SER A 972 -39.24 -7.15 -11.77
N PRO A 973 -39.77 -6.70 -12.93
CA PRO A 973 -39.45 -7.30 -14.23
C PRO A 973 -37.95 -7.28 -14.58
N LYS A 974 -37.23 -6.28 -14.06
CA LYS A 974 -35.77 -6.14 -14.21
C LYS A 974 -35.04 -7.23 -13.43
N ILE A 975 -35.40 -7.43 -12.15
CA ILE A 975 -34.79 -8.46 -11.29
C ILE A 975 -35.15 -9.87 -11.76
N GLN A 976 -36.39 -10.08 -12.20
CA GLN A 976 -36.80 -11.35 -12.79
C GLN A 976 -35.99 -11.70 -14.04
N ARG A 977 -35.65 -10.70 -14.87
CA ARG A 977 -34.74 -10.92 -16.02
C ARG A 977 -33.34 -11.39 -15.60
N TYR A 978 -32.83 -10.88 -14.47
CA TYR A 978 -31.53 -11.28 -13.92
C TYR A 978 -31.55 -12.69 -13.33
N ILE A 979 -32.59 -13.03 -12.58
CA ILE A 979 -32.75 -14.36 -11.96
C ILE A 979 -32.95 -15.43 -13.04
N HIS A 980 -33.75 -15.14 -14.07
CA HIS A 980 -34.06 -16.07 -15.17
C HIS A 980 -33.18 -15.84 -16.41
N GLN A 981 -31.96 -15.32 -16.23
CA GLN A 981 -31.01 -15.05 -17.31
C GLN A 981 -30.78 -16.30 -18.19
N GLY A 982 -30.48 -17.45 -17.54
CA GLY A 982 -30.20 -18.72 -18.22
C GLY A 982 -31.38 -19.27 -19.03
N GLU A 983 -32.61 -18.96 -18.65
CA GLU A 983 -33.83 -19.37 -19.38
C GLU A 983 -34.13 -18.43 -20.56
N THR A 984 -33.89 -17.13 -20.37
CA THR A 984 -34.23 -16.08 -21.35
C THR A 984 -33.14 -15.88 -22.41
N GLY A 985 -31.94 -16.41 -22.19
CA GLY A 985 -30.76 -16.21 -23.04
C GLY A 985 -30.26 -14.76 -23.03
N ASN A 986 -30.58 -13.98 -21.99
CA ASN A 986 -29.99 -12.65 -21.82
C ASN A 986 -28.54 -12.80 -21.33
N LEU A 987 -27.67 -11.87 -21.71
CA LEU A 987 -26.29 -11.80 -21.24
C LEU A 987 -26.15 -10.68 -20.22
N ILE A 988 -25.34 -10.91 -19.18
CA ILE A 988 -24.98 -9.90 -18.19
C ILE A 988 -23.48 -9.69 -18.25
N SER A 989 -23.06 -8.43 -18.43
CA SER A 989 -21.66 -8.09 -18.66
C SER A 989 -21.20 -7.01 -17.69
N LEU A 990 -20.08 -7.27 -17.00
CA LEU A 990 -19.62 -6.42 -15.90
C LEU A 990 -18.48 -5.51 -16.35
N PHE A 991 -18.63 -4.22 -16.08
CA PHE A 991 -17.61 -3.19 -16.26
C PHE A 991 -17.34 -2.55 -14.90
N VAL A 992 -16.13 -2.73 -14.37
CA VAL A 992 -15.80 -2.37 -12.98
C VAL A 992 -14.70 -1.33 -12.94
N ARG A 993 -14.81 -0.36 -12.02
CA ARG A 993 -13.71 0.54 -11.66
C ARG A 993 -13.66 0.79 -10.15
N GLU A 994 -12.47 1.10 -9.66
CA GLU A 994 -12.24 1.32 -8.23
C GLU A 994 -12.90 2.61 -7.74
N PHE A 995 -12.66 3.74 -8.42
CA PHE A 995 -13.18 5.06 -8.06
C PHE A 995 -13.82 5.75 -9.28
N LYS A 996 -14.68 6.76 -9.04
CA LYS A 996 -15.20 7.59 -10.14
C LYS A 996 -14.10 8.41 -10.84
N LYS A 997 -13.09 8.82 -10.08
CA LYS A 997 -11.96 9.61 -10.54
C LYS A 997 -10.63 8.98 -10.13
N GLN A 998 -9.65 9.10 -11.02
CA GLN A 998 -8.25 8.82 -10.73
C GLN A 998 -7.50 10.16 -10.71
N GLY A 999 -7.22 10.65 -9.49
CA GLY A 999 -6.74 12.02 -9.30
C GLY A 999 -7.73 13.05 -9.85
N ASN A 1000 -7.30 13.84 -10.82
CA ASN A 1000 -8.15 14.85 -11.48
C ASN A 1000 -8.87 14.34 -12.75
N TYR A 1001 -8.73 13.05 -13.08
CA TYR A 1001 -9.27 12.45 -14.30
C TYR A 1001 -10.45 11.54 -14.00
N THR A 1002 -11.35 11.35 -14.97
CA THR A 1002 -12.40 10.32 -14.85
C THR A 1002 -11.77 8.95 -15.07
N ALA A 1003 -11.98 8.02 -14.14
CA ALA A 1003 -11.41 6.67 -14.25
C ALA A 1003 -12.17 5.84 -15.31
N ALA A 1004 -11.42 5.04 -16.06
CA ALA A 1004 -11.95 4.06 -17.01
C ALA A 1004 -12.47 2.80 -16.30
N TYR A 1005 -13.33 2.03 -16.98
CA TYR A 1005 -13.83 0.75 -16.52
C TYR A 1005 -13.03 -0.40 -17.14
N THR A 1006 -12.68 -1.40 -16.33
CA THR A 1006 -12.18 -2.69 -16.77
C THR A 1006 -13.36 -3.56 -17.18
N PHE A 1007 -13.33 -4.14 -18.37
CA PHE A 1007 -14.35 -5.11 -18.81
C PHE A 1007 -14.03 -6.51 -18.25
N LEU A 1008 -14.91 -7.09 -17.44
CA LEU A 1008 -14.69 -8.40 -16.79
C LEU A 1008 -15.32 -9.58 -17.55
N GLY A 1009 -15.92 -9.32 -18.71
CA GLY A 1009 -16.61 -10.35 -19.48
C GLY A 1009 -18.05 -10.58 -19.01
N ASN A 1010 -18.57 -11.75 -19.36
CA ASN A 1010 -19.94 -12.16 -19.06
C ASN A 1010 -20.01 -12.86 -17.71
N ALA A 1011 -21.19 -12.81 -17.10
CA ALA A 1011 -21.46 -13.47 -15.84
C ALA A 1011 -22.79 -14.22 -15.84
N ASP A 1012 -22.82 -15.32 -15.08
CA ASP A 1012 -23.98 -16.16 -14.84
C ASP A 1012 -24.53 -15.95 -13.42
N TYR A 1013 -25.86 -16.00 -13.30
CA TYR A 1013 -26.54 -15.91 -12.01
C TYR A 1013 -26.23 -17.11 -11.10
N VAL A 1014 -25.83 -16.85 -9.84
CA VAL A 1014 -25.61 -17.88 -8.82
C VAL A 1014 -26.70 -17.84 -7.76
N SER A 1015 -26.88 -16.69 -7.11
CA SER A 1015 -27.86 -16.53 -6.04
C SER A 1015 -28.25 -15.07 -5.84
N SER A 1016 -29.38 -14.84 -5.18
CA SER A 1016 -29.80 -13.52 -4.72
C SER A 1016 -30.40 -13.57 -3.31
N ALA A 1017 -30.26 -12.47 -2.58
CA ALA A 1017 -30.77 -12.30 -1.23
C ALA A 1017 -31.17 -10.83 -0.97
N GLY A 1018 -32.03 -10.60 0.02
CA GLY A 1018 -32.54 -9.26 0.34
C GLY A 1018 -33.80 -8.89 -0.43
N GLU A 1019 -34.52 -7.89 0.09
CA GLU A 1019 -35.75 -7.39 -0.54
C GLU A 1019 -35.58 -6.03 -1.21
N ARG A 1020 -35.04 -5.04 -0.49
CA ARG A 1020 -34.79 -3.68 -0.99
C ARG A 1020 -33.55 -3.09 -0.31
N PRO A 1021 -32.40 -3.07 -0.98
CA PRO A 1021 -32.11 -3.63 -2.32
C PRO A 1021 -31.96 -5.17 -2.35
N VAL A 1022 -31.87 -5.74 -3.55
CA VAL A 1022 -31.57 -7.16 -3.80
C VAL A 1022 -30.08 -7.31 -4.09
N SER A 1023 -29.40 -8.11 -3.29
CA SER A 1023 -28.02 -8.54 -3.49
C SER A 1023 -27.95 -9.75 -4.41
N PHE A 1024 -26.98 -9.77 -5.32
CA PHE A 1024 -26.71 -10.84 -6.27
C PHE A 1024 -25.28 -11.35 -6.13
N VAL A 1025 -25.11 -12.65 -6.33
CA VAL A 1025 -23.81 -13.27 -6.58
C VAL A 1025 -23.77 -13.72 -8.03
N TRP A 1026 -22.77 -13.23 -8.76
CA TRP A 1026 -22.50 -13.50 -10.16
C TRP A 1026 -21.26 -14.38 -10.30
N HIS A 1027 -21.30 -15.37 -11.20
CA HIS A 1027 -20.15 -16.17 -11.59
C HIS A 1027 -19.61 -15.66 -12.93
N LEU A 1028 -18.44 -15.03 -12.92
CA LEU A 1028 -17.76 -14.55 -14.12
C LEU A 1028 -17.20 -15.72 -14.92
N HIS A 1029 -17.32 -15.67 -16.25
CA HIS A 1029 -16.77 -16.68 -17.14
C HIS A 1029 -15.24 -16.60 -17.17
N GLN A 1030 -14.70 -15.38 -17.16
CA GLN A 1030 -13.27 -15.09 -17.04
C GLN A 1030 -12.91 -14.73 -15.60
N ALA A 1031 -11.75 -15.21 -15.14
CA ALA A 1031 -11.26 -14.87 -13.82
C ALA A 1031 -10.81 -13.40 -13.75
N ILE A 1032 -11.20 -12.68 -12.70
CA ILE A 1032 -10.79 -11.31 -12.43
C ILE A 1032 -9.26 -11.24 -12.38
N PRO A 1033 -8.62 -10.32 -13.13
CA PRO A 1033 -7.17 -10.16 -13.11
C PRO A 1033 -6.66 -9.89 -11.69
N ALA A 1034 -5.53 -10.49 -11.29
CA ALA A 1034 -5.01 -10.38 -9.94
C ALA A 1034 -4.84 -8.92 -9.44
N SER A 1035 -4.44 -8.02 -10.34
CA SER A 1035 -4.29 -6.58 -10.06
C SER A 1035 -5.59 -5.88 -9.70
N LEU A 1036 -6.71 -6.33 -10.27
CA LEU A 1036 -8.05 -5.84 -9.95
C LEU A 1036 -8.68 -6.63 -8.80
N LEU A 1037 -8.39 -7.93 -8.68
CA LEU A 1037 -8.90 -8.77 -7.60
C LEU A 1037 -8.48 -8.23 -6.23
N ALA A 1038 -7.22 -7.82 -6.08
CA ALA A 1038 -6.75 -7.17 -4.84
C ALA A 1038 -7.51 -5.87 -4.52
N LYS A 1039 -8.01 -5.15 -5.53
CA LYS A 1039 -8.80 -3.92 -5.41
C LYS A 1039 -10.29 -4.18 -5.19
N ALA A 1040 -10.82 -5.24 -5.80
CA ALA A 1040 -12.22 -5.64 -5.74
C ALA A 1040 -12.54 -6.47 -4.49
N ASN A 1041 -11.55 -7.21 -3.94
CA ASN A 1041 -11.63 -7.90 -2.65
C ASN A 1041 -11.52 -6.94 -1.47
N LYS A 1042 -11.12 -5.67 -1.69
CA LYS A 1042 -11.00 -4.66 -0.61
C LYS A 1042 -12.28 -4.50 0.22
N ALA A 1043 -13.41 -4.95 -0.33
CA ALA A 1043 -14.74 -4.86 0.25
C ALA A 1043 -15.23 -6.15 0.95
N ILE A 1044 -14.49 -7.27 0.87
CA ILE A 1044 -14.75 -8.46 1.73
C ILE A 1044 -14.13 -8.28 3.13
N ALA A 1045 -13.20 -7.34 3.29
CA ALA A 1045 -12.41 -7.16 4.52
C ALA A 1045 -13.09 -6.25 5.57
N LEU A 1046 -14.41 -6.37 5.74
CA LEU A 1046 -15.17 -5.83 6.89
C LEU A 1046 -16.14 -6.86 7.44
#